data_AF-A0AA41V7N5-F1
#
_entry.id   AF-A0AA41V7N5-F1
#
_cell.length_a   1.000
_cell.length_b   1.000
_cell.length_c   1.000
_cell.angle_alpha   90.00
_cell.angle_beta   90.00
_cell.angle_gamma   90.00
#
_symmetry.space_group_name_H-M   'P 1'
#
loop_
_entity.id
_entity.type
_entity.pdbx_description
1 polymer ?
#
loop_
_entity_poly.entity_id
_entity_poly.type
_entity_poly.pdbx_seq_one_letter_code
_entity_poly.pdbx_strand_id
1 'polypeptide(L)'
;MEIIESIEEIRLQDPPEEEFTSAHLTWTKYGTSEHHDDVALIPYDRVDSFIIGECSIAECPTRFHIEKGRKRTTGSLTNYKSDEYLEYRLYWCSFGPENYGEGGEILPSRRYRINTRNRAARPQSMRGCTCHFIVKRLYARPSAALLIYNDRRQHVNKSGFVCHGPLDRDAIGPGAKTVPYICDEIQQQTMALIYLGIPEENILQNHIESVQRYCGSNSKVSVSASEYIRKMGLIIRRSTHELDLDDQVSIRLWVEKNKKSTFIYQDASDTDSFILGVQTEWQLQQMICFGHHSLMAADSTFGIKKLKYPLCTLLVFDSRHHALPVAWVITRSFAKQDVSKWMKALVDRARSIDSAWKINGFMIDDAAAEVDPIREIFCCPVLFSLWRVRRSWLRNIVKRCHNIEVQREMFKRLGQIAYGIWGGVDSVDVMEEFIQDFVDQTSFMQYFRACWVPKIEMWLATMRSLPLASQEACGAIEGYHMKLMLILYDDSHLGSLQRVDWLVHKLNTELHPSFWFDRYADENDSFQTVKADYIASSSWHRALQIPENAVIFDDKDRLFAKVISQKDPSQTHIVWNPGSDFSLCDCSWSLQGNLCKHVIKVNMVCSNNGQDHRPSMSFQSFRSIIHGLWQKPMDDSVSLDQSLAWSNQMLDQIQRSVELDNSNGVSNIVKKLPLRWTAKRGRTSIGHPSSMLGLPSHLNRSSRSVAIKKNRKKKRLTMLS
;
A
#
# COMPACT_ATOMS: atom_id res chain seq x y z
N MET A 1 49.09 -15.12 19.47
CA MET A 1 49.27 -15.98 18.28
C MET A 1 50.58 -15.56 17.66
N GLU A 2 51.48 -16.50 17.42
CA GLU A 2 52.71 -16.26 16.68
C GLU A 2 52.37 -15.93 15.22
N ILE A 3 53.20 -15.12 14.57
CA ILE A 3 53.08 -14.79 13.15
C ILE A 3 53.95 -15.77 12.39
N ILE A 4 53.36 -16.46 11.42
CA ILE A 4 54.04 -17.44 10.57
C ILE A 4 54.52 -16.74 9.30
N GLU A 5 55.81 -16.88 8.99
CA GLU A 5 56.42 -16.27 7.80
C GLU A 5 56.44 -17.23 6.59
N SER A 6 56.31 -18.55 6.82
CA SER A 6 56.29 -19.58 5.76
C SER A 6 54.91 -20.22 5.58
N ILE A 7 54.42 -20.28 4.34
CA ILE A 7 53.14 -20.93 4.02
C ILE A 7 53.17 -22.46 4.24
N GLU A 8 54.35 -23.06 4.33
CA GLU A 8 54.54 -24.51 4.51
C GLU A 8 54.24 -24.95 5.96
N GLU A 9 54.34 -24.03 6.91
CA GLU A 9 54.00 -24.24 8.33
C GLU A 9 52.47 -24.17 8.57
N ILE A 10 51.71 -23.67 7.59
CA ILE A 10 50.25 -23.59 7.67
C ILE A 10 49.63 -24.94 7.34
N ARG A 11 49.04 -25.58 8.34
CA ARG A 11 48.36 -26.87 8.20
C ARG A 11 47.22 -26.80 7.18
N LEU A 12 47.26 -27.70 6.20
CA LEU A 12 46.12 -27.97 5.31
C LEU A 12 44.96 -28.55 6.12
N GLN A 13 43.78 -27.94 6.00
CA GLN A 13 42.57 -28.29 6.73
C GLN A 13 41.49 -28.75 5.74
N ASP A 14 40.87 -29.88 6.02
CA ASP A 14 39.85 -30.49 5.19
C ASP A 14 38.67 -30.91 6.08
N PRO A 15 37.70 -30.00 6.34
CA PRO A 15 36.59 -30.27 7.25
C PRO A 15 35.68 -31.39 6.73
N PRO A 16 35.18 -32.29 7.60
CA PRO A 16 34.38 -33.45 7.18
C PRO A 16 32.95 -33.09 6.71
N GLU A 17 32.47 -31.88 6.98
CA GLU A 17 31.14 -31.41 6.57
C GLU A 17 31.07 -31.14 5.06
N GLU A 18 29.98 -31.53 4.39
CA GLU A 18 29.81 -31.31 2.94
C GLU A 18 29.92 -29.82 2.55
N GLU A 19 29.38 -28.95 3.40
CA GLU A 19 29.51 -27.49 3.36
C GLU A 19 30.09 -27.00 4.70
N PHE A 20 31.04 -26.06 4.66
CA PHE A 20 31.71 -25.58 5.88
C PHE A 20 32.00 -24.08 5.82
N THR A 21 32.13 -23.46 7.00
CA THR A 21 32.28 -22.00 7.16
C THR A 21 33.66 -21.62 7.66
N SER A 22 33.93 -20.32 7.72
CA SER A 22 35.10 -19.75 8.40
C SER A 22 35.19 -20.11 9.89
N ALA A 23 34.07 -20.47 10.54
CA ALA A 23 34.06 -20.94 11.93
C ALA A 23 34.58 -22.38 12.09
N HIS A 24 34.57 -23.19 11.02
CA HIS A 24 35.07 -24.58 11.03
C HIS A 24 36.58 -24.67 10.72
N LEU A 25 37.23 -23.53 10.45
CA LEU A 25 38.66 -23.45 10.14
C LEU A 25 39.42 -22.81 11.30
N THR A 26 40.62 -23.32 11.55
CA THR A 26 41.65 -22.68 12.37
C THR A 26 42.39 -21.66 11.50
N TRP A 27 42.47 -20.42 11.97
CA TRP A 27 43.08 -19.32 11.25
C TRP A 27 44.45 -18.97 11.84
N THR A 28 45.38 -18.62 10.96
CA THR A 28 46.77 -18.35 11.30
C THR A 28 47.16 -16.98 10.77
N LYS A 29 47.96 -16.23 11.53
CA LYS A 29 48.50 -14.94 11.08
C LYS A 29 49.71 -15.20 10.18
N TYR A 30 49.57 -14.85 8.90
CA TYR A 30 50.60 -15.06 7.89
C TYR A 30 51.12 -13.71 7.35
N GLY A 31 52.43 -13.51 7.37
CA GLY A 31 53.06 -12.27 6.91
C GLY A 31 54.24 -11.86 7.79
N THR A 32 54.49 -10.57 7.92
CA THR A 32 55.55 -10.00 8.77
C THR A 32 54.95 -9.33 10.01
N SER A 33 55.80 -8.95 10.97
CA SER A 33 55.40 -8.20 12.18
C SER A 33 54.67 -6.88 11.90
N GLU A 34 54.93 -6.24 10.76
CA GLU A 34 54.27 -5.00 10.34
C GLU A 34 53.00 -5.25 9.50
N HIS A 35 52.95 -6.35 8.75
CA HIS A 35 51.87 -6.68 7.81
C HIS A 35 51.56 -8.19 7.84
N HIS A 36 50.54 -8.58 8.61
CA HIS A 36 50.01 -9.95 8.67
C HIS A 36 48.53 -9.99 8.24
N ASP A 37 48.17 -11.04 7.51
CA ASP A 37 46.80 -11.40 7.14
C ASP A 37 46.33 -12.61 7.97
N ASP A 38 45.04 -12.68 8.31
CA ASP A 38 44.41 -13.91 8.85
C ASP A 38 44.10 -14.87 7.68
N VAL A 39 44.76 -16.04 7.68
CA VAL A 39 44.66 -17.02 6.59
C VAL A 39 44.33 -18.43 7.05
N ALA A 40 43.77 -19.23 6.14
CA ALA A 40 43.57 -20.67 6.30
C ALA A 40 43.88 -21.40 4.97
N LEU A 41 44.40 -22.62 5.05
CA LEU A 41 44.77 -23.42 3.87
C LEU A 41 43.82 -24.61 3.73
N ILE A 42 43.11 -24.72 2.60
CA ILE A 42 42.17 -25.81 2.30
C ILE A 42 42.49 -26.48 0.94
N PRO A 43 41.98 -27.68 0.66
CA PRO A 43 41.99 -28.24 -0.70
C PRO A 43 41.24 -27.32 -1.69
N TYR A 44 41.78 -27.14 -2.90
CA TYR A 44 41.21 -26.20 -3.89
C TYR A 44 39.84 -26.66 -4.45
N ASP A 45 39.61 -27.97 -4.51
CA ASP A 45 38.32 -28.58 -4.84
C ASP A 45 37.24 -28.36 -3.76
N ARG A 46 37.64 -28.16 -2.50
CA ARG A 46 36.73 -27.80 -1.39
C ARG A 46 36.41 -26.30 -1.30
N VAL A 47 36.93 -25.47 -2.21
CA VAL A 47 36.63 -24.01 -2.23
C VAL A 47 35.15 -23.73 -2.44
N ASP A 48 34.47 -24.50 -3.31
CA ASP A 48 33.05 -24.28 -3.57
C ASP A 48 32.20 -24.71 -2.34
N SER A 49 32.56 -25.80 -1.65
CA SER A 49 31.97 -26.17 -0.33
C SER A 49 32.11 -25.07 0.73
N PHE A 50 33.26 -24.37 0.76
CA PHE A 50 33.49 -23.24 1.65
C PHE A 50 32.61 -22.03 1.30
N ILE A 51 32.52 -21.69 0.00
CA ILE A 51 31.71 -20.57 -0.47
C ILE A 51 30.22 -20.82 -0.18
N ILE A 52 29.72 -22.04 -0.44
CA ILE A 52 28.33 -22.40 -0.19
C ILE A 52 28.05 -22.40 1.33
N GLY A 53 28.95 -22.95 2.16
CA GLY A 53 28.83 -22.91 3.61
C GLY A 53 28.76 -21.47 4.16
N GLU A 54 29.65 -20.58 3.73
CA GLU A 54 29.58 -19.14 4.08
C GLU A 54 28.28 -18.48 3.57
N CYS A 55 27.72 -18.91 2.43
CA CYS A 55 26.42 -18.44 1.94
C CYS A 55 25.24 -18.94 2.80
N SER A 56 25.37 -20.10 3.45
CA SER A 56 24.28 -20.80 4.15
C SER A 56 24.24 -20.54 5.67
N ILE A 57 24.99 -19.55 6.19
CA ILE A 57 25.01 -19.21 7.63
C ILE A 57 23.61 -18.78 8.09
N ALA A 58 22.98 -19.57 8.97
CA ALA A 58 21.59 -19.37 9.37
C ALA A 58 21.30 -18.03 10.08
N GLU A 59 22.30 -17.42 10.70
CA GLU A 59 22.19 -16.11 11.37
C GLU A 59 22.26 -14.93 10.37
N CYS A 60 22.90 -15.14 9.21
CA CYS A 60 23.24 -14.12 8.21
C CYS A 60 23.35 -14.81 6.83
N PRO A 61 22.25 -15.34 6.24
CA PRO A 61 22.30 -16.02 4.96
C PRO A 61 22.79 -15.05 3.87
N THR A 62 23.66 -15.47 2.96
CA THR A 62 24.35 -14.54 2.05
C THR A 62 24.67 -15.10 0.67
N ARG A 63 25.14 -14.21 -0.21
CA ARG A 63 25.77 -14.55 -1.48
C ARG A 63 27.05 -13.73 -1.65
N PHE A 64 28.04 -14.33 -2.31
CA PHE A 64 29.31 -13.69 -2.63
C PHE A 64 29.51 -13.58 -4.14
N HIS A 65 29.78 -12.38 -4.65
CA HIS A 65 30.15 -12.17 -6.04
C HIS A 65 31.66 -12.01 -6.20
N ILE A 66 32.21 -12.42 -7.36
CA ILE A 66 33.62 -12.18 -7.69
C ILE A 66 33.76 -10.73 -8.14
N GLU A 67 34.36 -9.91 -7.27
CA GLU A 67 34.65 -8.51 -7.55
C GLU A 67 35.89 -8.35 -8.45
N LYS A 68 36.88 -9.25 -8.29
CA LYS A 68 38.15 -9.18 -9.02
C LYS A 68 38.75 -10.57 -9.20
N GLY A 69 38.89 -10.99 -10.46
CA GLY A 69 39.59 -12.23 -10.84
C GLY A 69 40.92 -11.94 -11.53
N ARG A 70 41.95 -12.74 -11.26
CA ARG A 70 43.21 -12.79 -12.00
C ARG A 70 43.66 -14.24 -12.15
N LYS A 71 44.20 -14.60 -13.30
CA LYS A 71 44.69 -15.97 -13.58
C LYS A 71 46.02 -15.90 -14.33
N ARG A 72 46.97 -16.75 -13.95
CA ARG A 72 48.26 -16.95 -14.63
C ARG A 72 48.25 -18.29 -15.37
N THR A 73 49.16 -18.47 -16.32
CA THR A 73 49.41 -19.76 -16.96
C THR A 73 50.47 -20.55 -16.19
N THR A 74 50.30 -21.86 -16.07
CA THR A 74 51.31 -22.74 -15.47
C THR A 74 52.63 -22.63 -16.25
N GLY A 75 53.75 -22.50 -15.55
CA GLY A 75 55.08 -22.28 -16.16
C GLY A 75 55.41 -20.83 -16.54
N SER A 76 54.53 -19.84 -16.31
CA SER A 76 54.81 -18.43 -16.60
C SER A 76 55.80 -17.71 -15.67
N LEU A 77 56.21 -18.31 -14.55
CA LEU A 77 57.10 -17.69 -13.56
C LEU A 77 58.35 -18.56 -13.39
N THR A 78 59.52 -17.94 -13.52
CA THR A 78 60.83 -18.60 -13.34
C THR A 78 61.26 -18.65 -11.87
N ASN A 79 60.99 -17.59 -11.11
CA ASN A 79 61.12 -17.52 -9.66
C ASN A 79 59.81 -16.95 -9.08
N TYR A 80 59.32 -17.50 -7.97
CA TYR A 80 58.07 -17.08 -7.31
C TYR A 80 58.10 -17.32 -5.80
N LYS A 81 57.32 -16.54 -5.04
CA LYS A 81 57.09 -16.77 -3.61
C LYS A 81 56.15 -17.96 -3.41
N SER A 82 56.21 -18.58 -2.24
CA SER A 82 55.38 -19.75 -1.90
C SER A 82 53.88 -19.42 -1.81
N ASP A 83 53.50 -18.16 -1.55
CA ASP A 83 52.12 -17.66 -1.55
C ASP A 83 51.62 -17.10 -2.90
N GLU A 84 52.45 -17.12 -3.95
CA GLU A 84 52.10 -16.59 -5.27
C GLU A 84 50.94 -17.39 -5.88
N TYR A 85 50.07 -16.71 -6.64
CA TYR A 85 48.82 -17.29 -7.12
C TYR A 85 48.89 -17.78 -8.57
N LEU A 86 48.37 -18.99 -8.81
CA LEU A 86 47.96 -19.43 -10.15
C LEU A 86 46.60 -18.82 -10.53
N GLU A 87 45.70 -18.71 -9.56
CA GLU A 87 44.40 -18.04 -9.68
C GLU A 87 44.09 -17.25 -8.41
N TYR A 88 43.65 -16.01 -8.57
CA TYR A 88 43.25 -15.11 -7.50
C TYR A 88 41.80 -14.69 -7.74
N ARG A 89 40.94 -14.84 -6.74
CA ARG A 89 39.57 -14.34 -6.74
C ARG A 89 39.28 -13.60 -5.44
N LEU A 90 38.83 -12.36 -5.55
CA LEU A 90 38.30 -11.57 -4.43
C LEU A 90 36.77 -11.68 -4.44
N TYR A 91 36.21 -12.25 -3.39
CA TYR A 91 34.78 -12.45 -3.18
C TYR A 91 34.24 -11.39 -2.21
N TRP A 92 33.14 -10.74 -2.56
CA TRP A 92 32.46 -9.73 -1.73
C TRP A 92 31.02 -10.10 -1.45
N CYS A 93 30.57 -9.85 -0.23
CA CYS A 93 29.18 -9.98 0.20
C CYS A 93 28.27 -9.04 -0.62
N SER A 94 27.15 -9.55 -1.14
CA SER A 94 26.31 -8.88 -2.15
C SER A 94 25.08 -8.10 -1.60
N PHE A 95 25.11 -7.61 -0.35
CA PHE A 95 23.94 -7.03 0.34
C PHE A 95 23.86 -5.48 0.42
N GLY A 96 22.61 -4.99 0.40
CA GLY A 96 22.11 -3.60 0.32
C GLY A 96 20.67 -3.53 -0.25
N PRO A 97 20.21 -2.43 -0.90
CA PRO A 97 18.91 -2.25 -1.66
C PRO A 97 18.91 -2.08 -3.23
N GLU A 98 18.10 -2.80 -4.01
CA GLU A 98 18.24 -2.97 -5.46
C GLU A 98 17.90 -1.70 -6.27
N ASN A 99 18.84 -1.25 -7.10
CA ASN A 99 18.65 -0.09 -7.96
C ASN A 99 18.98 -0.41 -9.42
N TYR A 100 17.96 -0.88 -10.15
CA TYR A 100 17.95 -0.87 -11.61
C TYR A 100 17.99 0.60 -12.06
N GLY A 101 19.14 1.05 -12.55
CA GLY A 101 19.24 2.39 -13.12
C GLY A 101 18.23 2.56 -14.25
N GLU A 102 17.40 3.60 -14.17
CA GLU A 102 16.29 3.85 -15.10
C GLU A 102 16.70 3.65 -16.57
N GLY A 103 16.07 2.68 -17.22
CA GLY A 103 16.43 2.23 -18.56
C GLY A 103 15.49 1.16 -19.09
N GLY A 104 14.24 1.54 -19.38
CA GLY A 104 13.33 0.70 -20.16
C GLY A 104 13.86 0.46 -21.58
N GLU A 105 13.31 -0.54 -22.27
CA GLU A 105 13.77 -0.95 -23.61
C GLU A 105 13.53 0.10 -24.71
N ILE A 106 12.68 1.09 -24.42
CA ILE A 106 12.28 2.15 -25.35
C ILE A 106 13.16 3.38 -25.15
N LEU A 107 14.07 3.63 -26.09
CA LEU A 107 14.86 4.86 -26.15
C LEU A 107 14.00 6.03 -26.71
N PRO A 108 13.89 7.18 -26.01
CA PRO A 108 13.13 8.33 -26.52
C PRO A 108 13.76 8.93 -27.79
N SER A 109 12.93 9.64 -28.55
CA SER A 109 13.30 10.22 -29.85
C SER A 109 14.52 11.16 -29.75
N ARG A 110 15.33 11.20 -30.81
CA ARG A 110 16.65 11.88 -30.82
C ARG A 110 16.62 13.38 -30.48
N ARG A 111 15.44 14.05 -30.52
CA ARG A 111 15.31 15.49 -30.25
C ARG A 111 15.20 15.86 -28.77
N TYR A 112 14.87 14.92 -27.88
CA TYR A 112 14.56 15.21 -26.46
C TYR A 112 15.48 14.48 -25.47
N ARG A 113 16.73 14.20 -25.85
CA ARG A 113 17.74 13.73 -24.89
C ARG A 113 18.12 14.86 -23.93
N ILE A 114 17.52 14.85 -22.74
CA ILE A 114 18.08 15.55 -21.58
C ILE A 114 19.52 15.06 -21.41
N ASN A 115 20.46 16.01 -21.31
CA ASN A 115 21.89 15.73 -21.40
C ASN A 115 22.43 15.17 -20.06
N THR A 116 22.01 13.94 -19.73
CA THR A 116 22.40 13.22 -18.52
C THR A 116 23.88 12.84 -18.60
N ARG A 117 24.75 13.72 -18.07
CA ARG A 117 26.17 13.42 -17.81
C ARG A 117 26.39 12.20 -16.91
N ASN A 118 25.35 11.74 -16.22
CA ASN A 118 25.30 10.41 -15.61
C ASN A 118 25.23 9.34 -16.70
N ARG A 119 26.38 8.76 -17.05
CA ARG A 119 26.42 7.45 -17.73
C ARG A 119 25.56 6.48 -16.91
N ALA A 120 24.69 5.72 -17.58
CA ALA A 120 23.94 4.65 -16.93
C ALA A 120 24.88 3.77 -16.09
N ALA A 121 24.48 3.44 -14.86
CA ALA A 121 25.31 2.67 -13.96
C ALA A 121 25.66 1.32 -14.61
N ARG A 122 26.94 0.93 -14.57
CA ARG A 122 27.31 -0.42 -14.99
C ARG A 122 26.78 -1.41 -13.95
N PRO A 123 26.27 -2.60 -14.33
CA PRO A 123 25.54 -3.52 -13.43
C PRO A 123 26.30 -4.10 -12.21
N GLN A 124 27.48 -3.59 -11.87
CA GLN A 124 28.43 -4.22 -10.94
C GLN A 124 28.98 -3.28 -9.85
N SER A 125 28.57 -2.01 -9.79
CA SER A 125 29.07 -1.05 -8.77
C SER A 125 28.12 -0.95 -7.57
N MET A 126 28.12 -1.96 -6.70
CA MET A 126 27.11 -2.22 -5.67
C MET A 126 27.73 -2.86 -4.40
N ARG A 127 27.90 -2.17 -3.26
CA ARG A 127 28.46 -2.78 -2.00
C ARG A 127 28.08 -2.13 -0.65
N GLY A 128 27.21 -2.72 0.17
CA GLY A 128 26.85 -2.19 1.51
C GLY A 128 27.65 -2.77 2.67
N CYS A 129 27.89 -4.08 2.64
CA CYS A 129 28.62 -4.84 3.66
C CYS A 129 30.16 -4.67 3.54
N THR A 130 30.90 -4.80 4.65
CA THR A 130 32.38 -4.88 4.63
C THR A 130 32.93 -6.30 4.57
N CYS A 131 32.10 -7.34 4.71
CA CYS A 131 32.51 -8.74 4.62
C CYS A 131 33.02 -9.08 3.21
N HIS A 132 34.27 -9.55 3.14
CA HIS A 132 34.91 -10.04 1.93
C HIS A 132 36.08 -10.96 2.28
N PHE A 133 36.35 -11.91 1.40
CA PHE A 133 37.49 -12.81 1.50
C PHE A 133 38.15 -13.02 0.14
N ILE A 134 39.40 -13.48 0.15
CA ILE A 134 40.19 -13.77 -1.04
C ILE A 134 40.45 -15.27 -1.07
N VAL A 135 40.34 -15.86 -2.26
CA VAL A 135 40.83 -17.21 -2.56
C VAL A 135 42.03 -17.09 -3.49
N LYS A 136 43.21 -17.50 -3.03
CA LYS A 136 44.41 -17.72 -3.86
C LYS A 136 44.60 -19.22 -4.08
N ARG A 137 44.44 -19.71 -5.31
CA ARG A 137 44.97 -21.01 -5.70
C ARG A 137 46.49 -20.88 -5.84
N LEU A 138 47.25 -21.63 -5.04
CA LEU A 138 48.70 -21.46 -4.96
C LEU A 138 49.40 -21.94 -6.24
N TYR A 139 50.43 -21.21 -6.65
CA TYR A 139 51.26 -21.53 -7.81
C TYR A 139 52.20 -22.71 -7.52
N ALA A 140 52.83 -22.70 -6.34
CA ALA A 140 53.69 -23.78 -5.86
C ALA A 140 52.91 -25.08 -5.57
N ARG A 141 51.67 -24.97 -5.09
CA ARG A 141 50.81 -26.11 -4.69
C ARG A 141 49.41 -26.00 -5.30
N PRO A 142 49.23 -26.32 -6.60
CA PRO A 142 47.95 -26.10 -7.30
C PRO A 142 46.76 -26.94 -6.81
N SER A 143 46.96 -27.89 -5.90
CA SER A 143 45.91 -28.64 -5.21
C SER A 143 45.37 -27.94 -3.96
N ALA A 144 46.01 -26.85 -3.49
CA ALA A 144 45.61 -26.10 -2.31
C ALA A 144 45.14 -24.67 -2.66
N ALA A 145 44.22 -24.17 -1.86
CA ALA A 145 43.77 -22.80 -1.85
C ALA A 145 44.09 -22.15 -0.50
N LEU A 146 44.73 -20.98 -0.55
CA LEU A 146 44.87 -20.10 0.60
C LEU A 146 43.66 -19.16 0.64
N LEU A 147 42.88 -19.26 1.70
CA LEU A 147 41.82 -18.33 2.05
C LEU A 147 42.43 -17.19 2.87
N ILE A 148 42.04 -15.94 2.58
CA ILE A 148 42.42 -14.76 3.35
C ILE A 148 41.15 -14.00 3.70
N TYR A 149 40.90 -13.75 4.98
CA TYR A 149 39.68 -13.11 5.45
C TYR A 149 40.03 -11.85 6.25
N ASN A 150 39.58 -10.69 5.78
CA ASN A 150 39.93 -9.42 6.43
C ASN A 150 39.14 -9.22 7.73
N ASP A 151 39.75 -8.46 8.66
CA ASP A 151 39.54 -8.29 10.12
C ASP A 151 38.11 -8.28 10.74
N ARG A 152 37.04 -8.42 9.97
CA ARG A 152 35.68 -8.61 10.47
C ARG A 152 34.98 -9.74 9.70
N ARG A 153 35.09 -10.97 10.22
CA ARG A 153 34.31 -12.16 9.81
C ARG A 153 32.83 -12.07 10.26
N GLN A 154 32.27 -10.87 10.14
CA GLN A 154 30.95 -10.51 10.60
C GLN A 154 30.29 -9.70 9.49
N HIS A 155 29.02 -9.98 9.22
CA HIS A 155 28.22 -9.25 8.25
C HIS A 155 27.85 -7.87 8.80
N VAL A 156 28.82 -6.97 8.89
CA VAL A 156 28.67 -5.61 9.40
C VAL A 156 28.93 -4.55 8.34
N ASN A 157 28.44 -3.34 8.60
CA ASN A 157 28.80 -2.13 7.87
C ASN A 157 30.08 -1.49 8.48
N LYS A 158 30.57 -0.40 7.85
CA LYS A 158 31.76 0.33 8.32
C LYS A 158 31.64 0.90 9.73
N SER A 159 30.42 1.07 10.24
CA SER A 159 30.12 1.57 11.59
C SER A 159 29.99 0.45 12.64
N GLY A 160 30.10 -0.83 12.23
CA GLY A 160 30.04 -1.98 13.14
C GLY A 160 28.65 -2.57 13.39
N PHE A 161 27.59 -2.04 12.77
CA PHE A 161 26.25 -2.62 12.86
C PHE A 161 26.07 -3.77 11.87
N VAL A 162 25.31 -4.80 12.29
CA VAL A 162 24.90 -5.92 11.44
C VAL A 162 24.14 -5.41 10.20
N CYS A 163 24.48 -5.93 9.02
CA CYS A 163 23.98 -5.40 7.74
C CYS A 163 22.78 -6.15 7.14
N HIS A 164 22.47 -7.35 7.61
CA HIS A 164 21.27 -8.15 7.34
C HIS A 164 21.14 -9.23 8.43
N GLY A 165 19.95 -9.81 8.62
CA GLY A 165 19.68 -10.78 9.68
C GLY A 165 18.74 -11.92 9.26
N PRO A 166 18.44 -12.88 10.14
CA PRO A 166 17.85 -14.18 9.76
C PRO A 166 16.38 -14.14 9.31
N LEU A 167 15.75 -12.96 9.31
CA LEU A 167 14.37 -12.73 8.89
C LEU A 167 14.24 -11.89 7.60
N ASP A 168 15.35 -11.38 7.07
CA ASP A 168 15.33 -10.48 5.92
C ASP A 168 15.42 -11.28 4.61
N ARG A 169 14.27 -11.58 4.01
CA ARG A 169 14.19 -12.34 2.75
C ARG A 169 14.31 -11.47 1.50
N ASP A 170 14.19 -10.15 1.64
CA ASP A 170 14.05 -9.20 0.53
C ASP A 170 15.16 -8.12 0.47
N ALA A 171 16.10 -8.08 1.42
CA ALA A 171 17.28 -7.22 1.32
C ALA A 171 18.27 -7.66 0.22
N ILE A 172 18.32 -6.93 -0.90
CA ILE A 172 19.32 -7.03 -1.99
C ILE A 172 19.48 -5.62 -2.57
N GLY A 173 20.64 -4.99 -2.92
CA GLY A 173 22.08 -5.39 -2.85
C GLY A 173 23.26 -4.34 -2.81
N PRO A 174 23.15 -2.98 -3.01
CA PRO A 174 24.27 -2.03 -3.14
C PRO A 174 24.48 -0.89 -2.11
N GLY A 175 25.76 -0.64 -1.80
CA GLY A 175 26.41 0.65 -2.13
C GLY A 175 26.64 1.72 -1.04
N ALA A 176 27.52 1.47 -0.07
CA ALA A 176 28.13 2.48 0.80
C ALA A 176 29.03 3.46 0.02
N LYS A 177 28.40 4.46 -0.59
CA LYS A 177 29.03 5.77 -0.84
C LYS A 177 29.36 6.41 0.51
N THR A 178 30.15 7.49 0.49
CA THR A 178 30.39 8.37 1.65
C THR A 178 29.16 9.20 2.07
N VAL A 179 27.98 8.77 1.65
CA VAL A 179 26.65 9.37 1.84
C VAL A 179 25.84 8.32 2.57
N PRO A 180 25.18 8.63 3.71
CA PRO A 180 24.36 7.66 4.43
C PRO A 180 23.25 7.10 3.52
N TYR A 181 22.90 5.83 3.71
CA TYR A 181 21.76 5.25 3.01
C TYR A 181 20.48 5.89 3.51
N ILE A 182 19.69 6.41 2.57
CA ILE A 182 18.36 6.98 2.79
C ILE A 182 17.39 5.89 2.36
N CYS A 183 16.65 5.31 3.30
CA CYS A 183 15.67 4.28 2.99
C CYS A 183 14.49 4.85 2.19
N ASP A 184 13.73 3.97 1.53
CA ASP A 184 12.57 4.35 0.72
C ASP A 184 11.56 5.19 1.51
N GLU A 185 11.42 4.95 2.82
CA GLU A 185 10.59 5.75 3.74
C GLU A 185 11.09 7.20 3.87
N ILE A 186 12.37 7.43 4.18
CA ILE A 186 12.95 8.79 4.28
C ILE A 186 12.99 9.46 2.89
N GLN A 187 13.15 8.70 1.80
CA GLN A 187 13.02 9.21 0.45
C GLN A 187 11.58 9.67 0.16
N GLN A 188 10.58 8.85 0.48
CA GLN A 188 9.16 9.19 0.33
C GLN A 188 8.79 10.39 1.21
N GLN A 189 9.24 10.45 2.46
CA GLN A 189 9.12 11.60 3.36
C GLN A 189 9.67 12.87 2.72
N THR A 190 10.92 12.81 2.24
CA THR A 190 11.59 13.98 1.64
C THR A 190 10.85 14.43 0.37
N MET A 191 10.43 13.49 -0.48
CA MET A 191 9.64 13.80 -1.68
C MET A 191 8.29 14.40 -1.32
N ALA A 192 7.57 13.82 -0.37
CA ALA A 192 6.25 14.26 0.04
C ALA A 192 6.28 15.70 0.60
N LEU A 193 7.24 16.00 1.46
CA LEU A 193 7.41 17.35 2.01
C LEU A 193 7.76 18.38 0.91
N ILE A 194 8.63 18.05 -0.05
CA ILE A 194 8.96 18.95 -1.18
C ILE A 194 7.71 19.19 -2.03
N TYR A 195 6.94 18.15 -2.32
CA TYR A 195 5.72 18.23 -3.12
C TYR A 195 4.63 19.07 -2.45
N LEU A 196 4.50 18.99 -1.12
CA LEU A 196 3.59 19.83 -0.33
C LEU A 196 4.09 21.27 -0.14
N GLY A 197 5.20 21.66 -0.77
CA GLY A 197 5.74 23.02 -0.72
C GLY A 197 6.39 23.40 0.61
N ILE A 198 6.74 22.44 1.46
CA ILE A 198 7.41 22.71 2.74
C ILE A 198 8.81 23.28 2.47
N PRO A 199 9.24 24.36 3.15
CA PRO A 199 10.55 24.98 2.93
C PRO A 199 11.72 24.00 3.10
N GLU A 200 12.73 24.09 2.22
CA GLU A 200 13.87 23.15 2.19
C GLU A 200 14.61 23.10 3.53
N GLU A 201 14.61 24.19 4.31
CA GLU A 201 15.17 24.31 5.66
C GLU A 201 14.44 23.42 6.68
N ASN A 202 13.11 23.42 6.64
CA ASN A 202 12.27 22.59 7.52
C ASN A 202 12.40 21.11 7.16
N ILE A 203 12.53 20.79 5.87
CA ILE A 203 12.80 19.43 5.39
C ILE A 203 14.19 18.99 5.85
N LEU A 204 15.20 19.87 5.78
CA LEU A 204 16.57 19.58 6.16
C LEU A 204 16.69 19.21 7.64
N GLN A 205 16.03 19.94 8.54
CA GLN A 205 16.06 19.62 9.96
C GLN A 205 15.47 18.22 10.23
N ASN A 206 14.25 17.95 9.75
CA ASN A 206 13.58 16.65 9.93
C ASN A 206 14.34 15.49 9.28
N HIS A 207 14.94 15.71 8.11
CA HIS A 207 15.76 14.72 7.41
C HIS A 207 17.08 14.46 8.13
N ILE A 208 17.74 15.49 8.67
CA ILE A 208 18.94 15.33 9.50
C ILE A 208 18.61 14.51 10.75
N GLU A 209 17.54 14.84 11.46
CA GLU A 209 17.10 14.07 12.63
C GLU A 209 16.80 12.61 12.27
N SER A 210 16.05 12.37 11.19
CA SER A 210 15.71 11.02 10.72
C SER A 210 16.96 10.23 10.35
N VAL A 211 17.88 10.80 9.56
CA VAL A 211 19.14 10.15 9.20
C VAL A 211 20.05 9.96 10.42
N GLN A 212 20.05 10.87 11.40
CA GLN A 212 20.80 10.72 12.65
C GLN A 212 20.25 9.60 13.55
N ARG A 213 18.93 9.37 13.61
CA ARG A 213 18.34 8.21 14.30
C ARG A 213 18.90 6.89 13.76
N TYR A 214 19.13 6.78 12.45
CA TYR A 214 19.63 5.56 11.80
C TYR A 214 21.15 5.47 11.66
N CYS A 215 21.86 6.61 11.55
CA CYS A 215 23.31 6.66 11.23
C CYS A 215 24.20 7.22 12.34
N GLY A 216 23.62 7.72 13.44
CA GLY A 216 24.34 8.43 14.51
C GLY A 216 24.74 9.85 14.14
N SER A 217 25.25 10.59 15.13
CA SER A 217 25.67 11.99 15.00
C SER A 217 27.05 12.12 14.33
N ASN A 218 27.08 12.60 13.08
CA ASN A 218 28.30 12.83 12.32
C ASN A 218 28.19 14.13 11.50
N SER A 219 29.16 15.03 11.63
CA SER A 219 29.15 16.35 10.97
C SER A 219 29.19 16.30 9.43
N LYS A 220 29.57 15.17 8.82
CA LYS A 220 29.49 14.97 7.36
C LYS A 220 28.07 14.66 6.86
N VAL A 221 27.17 14.24 7.75
CA VAL A 221 25.78 13.87 7.40
C VAL A 221 24.95 15.10 7.05
N SER A 222 25.09 16.22 7.78
CA SER A 222 24.30 17.44 7.55
C SER A 222 24.56 18.06 6.16
N VAL A 223 25.83 18.13 5.75
CA VAL A 223 26.21 18.61 4.40
C VAL A 223 25.63 17.69 3.32
N SER A 224 25.73 16.37 3.51
CA SER A 224 25.19 15.39 2.57
C SER A 224 23.66 15.41 2.49
N ALA A 225 22.97 15.66 3.60
CA ALA A 225 21.52 15.82 3.67
C ALA A 225 21.05 17.07 2.92
N SER A 226 21.74 18.20 3.11
CA SER A 226 21.46 19.46 2.40
C SER A 226 21.65 19.29 0.88
N GLU A 227 22.74 18.66 0.44
CA GLU A 227 22.93 18.36 -0.98
C GLU A 227 21.87 17.41 -1.55
N TYR A 228 21.43 16.42 -0.77
CA TYR A 228 20.38 15.48 -1.17
C TYR A 228 19.04 16.18 -1.38
N ILE A 229 18.56 16.95 -0.39
CA ILE A 229 17.28 17.67 -0.46
C ILE A 229 17.30 18.68 -1.60
N ARG A 230 18.34 19.51 -1.69
CA ARG A 230 18.50 20.49 -2.77
C ARG A 230 18.48 19.82 -4.14
N LYS A 231 19.10 18.64 -4.27
CA LYS A 231 19.10 17.87 -5.52
C LYS A 231 17.73 17.27 -5.83
N MET A 232 17.01 16.75 -4.84
CA MET A 232 15.63 16.25 -5.01
C MET A 232 14.67 17.38 -5.38
N GLY A 233 14.75 18.53 -4.71
CA GLY A 233 13.99 19.73 -5.05
C GLY A 233 14.31 20.26 -6.46
N LEU A 234 15.57 20.15 -6.91
CA LEU A 234 15.95 20.46 -8.30
C LEU A 234 15.45 19.42 -9.32
N ILE A 235 15.32 18.14 -8.95
CA ILE A 235 14.74 17.11 -9.83
C ILE A 235 13.23 17.34 -9.97
N ILE A 236 12.53 17.55 -8.86
CA ILE A 236 11.08 17.80 -8.84
C ILE A 236 10.74 19.10 -9.60
N ARG A 237 11.44 20.21 -9.33
CA ARG A 237 11.24 21.48 -10.06
C ARG A 237 11.62 21.44 -11.55
N ARG A 238 12.30 20.39 -12.03
CA ARG A 238 12.70 20.22 -13.43
C ARG A 238 12.00 19.07 -14.15
N SER A 239 11.20 18.26 -13.45
CA SER A 239 10.42 17.21 -14.09
C SER A 239 9.24 17.85 -14.82
N THR A 240 9.13 17.61 -16.13
CA THR A 240 7.90 17.89 -16.86
C THR A 240 6.87 16.83 -16.51
N HIS A 241 5.61 17.24 -16.33
CA HIS A 241 4.48 16.34 -16.15
C HIS A 241 4.12 15.64 -17.47
N GLU A 242 4.13 16.39 -18.57
CA GLU A 242 4.09 15.88 -19.94
C GLU A 242 5.47 15.27 -20.28
N LEU A 243 5.49 13.96 -20.52
CA LEU A 243 6.68 13.24 -20.97
C LEU A 243 6.78 13.18 -22.51
N ASP A 244 5.63 13.19 -23.19
CA ASP A 244 5.47 13.31 -24.63
C ASP A 244 4.25 14.20 -24.97
N LEU A 245 4.17 14.69 -26.20
CA LEU A 245 3.01 15.41 -26.71
C LEU A 245 1.79 14.48 -26.82
N ASP A 246 1.99 13.20 -27.09
CA ASP A 246 0.95 12.18 -27.06
C ASP A 246 0.77 11.63 -25.62
N ASP A 247 -0.42 11.83 -25.06
CA ASP A 247 -0.83 11.34 -23.73
C ASP A 247 -0.69 9.81 -23.58
N GLN A 248 -0.94 9.04 -24.64
CA GLN A 248 -0.77 7.58 -24.61
C GLN A 248 0.72 7.19 -24.52
N VAL A 249 1.60 7.91 -25.24
CA VAL A 249 3.06 7.71 -25.17
C VAL A 249 3.60 8.15 -23.81
N SER A 250 3.14 9.29 -23.30
CA SER A 250 3.44 9.75 -21.93
C SER A 250 3.12 8.68 -20.88
N ILE A 251 1.94 8.07 -20.95
CA ILE A 251 1.54 7.02 -20.00
C ILE A 251 2.41 5.77 -20.13
N ARG A 252 2.74 5.31 -21.35
CA ARG A 252 3.69 4.18 -21.52
C ARG A 252 5.05 4.47 -20.91
N LEU A 253 5.60 5.66 -21.15
CA LEU A 253 6.87 6.10 -20.55
C LEU A 253 6.78 6.20 -19.02
N TRP A 254 5.65 6.67 -18.50
CA TRP A 254 5.41 6.73 -17.05
C TRP A 254 5.32 5.33 -16.44
N VAL A 255 4.58 4.39 -17.05
CA VAL A 255 4.45 3.00 -16.58
C VAL A 255 5.80 2.28 -16.63
N GLU A 256 6.55 2.42 -17.71
CA GLU A 256 7.90 1.84 -17.84
C GLU A 256 8.86 2.35 -16.77
N LYS A 257 8.72 3.63 -16.35
CA LYS A 257 9.48 4.23 -15.26
C LYS A 257 8.98 3.80 -13.87
N ASN A 258 7.67 3.60 -13.70
CA ASN A 258 7.01 3.38 -12.41
C ASN A 258 6.43 1.96 -12.28
N LYS A 259 7.14 0.94 -12.78
CA LYS A 259 6.69 -0.48 -12.72
C LYS A 259 6.38 -0.95 -11.30
N LYS A 260 7.17 -0.54 -10.29
CA LYS A 260 6.88 -0.84 -8.89
C LYS A 260 5.50 -0.29 -8.45
N SER A 261 5.15 0.91 -8.88
CA SER A 261 3.89 1.58 -8.50
C SER A 261 2.70 1.25 -9.42
N THR A 262 2.88 0.37 -10.41
CA THR A 262 1.84 -0.04 -11.37
C THR A 262 1.50 -1.50 -11.14
N PHE A 263 0.25 -1.82 -10.77
CA PHE A 263 -0.17 -3.20 -10.54
C PHE A 263 -0.89 -3.82 -11.74
N ILE A 264 -1.44 -3.00 -12.63
CA ILE A 264 -1.96 -3.44 -13.94
C ILE A 264 -1.85 -2.30 -14.95
N TYR A 265 -1.54 -2.65 -16.21
CA TYR A 265 -1.58 -1.73 -17.34
C TYR A 265 -2.11 -2.44 -18.59
N GLN A 266 -2.99 -1.76 -19.31
CA GLN A 266 -3.58 -2.18 -20.57
C GLN A 266 -3.77 -0.92 -21.44
N ASP A 267 -3.04 -0.89 -22.56
CA ASP A 267 -3.27 0.09 -23.63
C ASP A 267 -4.67 -0.09 -24.25
N ALA A 268 -5.27 0.99 -24.75
CA ALA A 268 -6.47 0.88 -25.58
C ALA A 268 -6.12 0.23 -26.93
N SER A 269 -6.93 -0.74 -27.34
CA SER A 269 -6.91 -1.37 -28.67
C SER A 269 -8.33 -1.36 -29.28
N ASP A 270 -8.49 -1.91 -30.48
CA ASP A 270 -9.83 -2.09 -31.08
C ASP A 270 -10.70 -3.10 -30.30
N THR A 271 -10.09 -3.95 -29.46
CA THR A 271 -10.74 -5.01 -28.67
C THR A 271 -10.73 -4.74 -27.16
N ASP A 272 -9.74 -3.99 -26.67
CA ASP A 272 -9.44 -3.87 -25.24
C ASP A 272 -9.57 -2.42 -24.76
N SER A 273 -10.28 -2.23 -23.66
CA SER A 273 -10.41 -0.92 -23.00
C SER A 273 -9.09 -0.50 -22.33
N PHE A 274 -8.80 0.80 -22.28
CA PHE A 274 -7.70 1.31 -21.46
C PHE A 274 -7.92 0.99 -19.97
N ILE A 275 -6.90 0.43 -19.31
CA ILE A 275 -6.87 0.24 -17.86
C ILE A 275 -5.48 0.62 -17.34
N LEU A 276 -5.43 1.53 -16.36
CA LEU A 276 -4.22 1.80 -15.59
C LEU A 276 -4.53 1.68 -14.09
N GLY A 277 -3.87 0.73 -13.42
CA GLY A 277 -3.94 0.55 -11.97
C GLY A 277 -2.64 1.00 -11.30
N VAL A 278 -2.74 2.08 -10.51
CA VAL A 278 -1.63 2.66 -9.74
C VAL A 278 -1.81 2.29 -8.26
N GLN A 279 -0.75 1.78 -7.66
CA GLN A 279 -0.63 1.51 -6.23
C GLN A 279 0.84 1.65 -5.84
N THR A 280 1.18 2.69 -5.08
CA THR A 280 2.53 2.84 -4.52
C THR A 280 2.80 1.80 -3.43
N GLU A 281 4.06 1.65 -3.02
CA GLU A 281 4.43 0.74 -1.93
C GLU A 281 3.75 1.12 -0.60
N TRP A 282 3.69 2.42 -0.27
CA TRP A 282 2.97 2.89 0.92
C TRP A 282 1.48 2.54 0.86
N GLN A 283 0.84 2.73 -0.30
CA GLN A 283 -0.58 2.39 -0.49
C GLN A 283 -0.85 0.88 -0.33
N LEU A 284 0.05 0.03 -0.80
CA LEU A 284 0.00 -1.42 -0.61
C LEU A 284 0.15 -1.80 0.86
N GLN A 285 1.09 -1.17 1.57
CA GLN A 285 1.26 -1.36 3.02
C GLN A 285 0.01 -0.92 3.80
N GLN A 286 -0.63 0.21 3.43
CA GLN A 286 -1.89 0.63 4.05
C GLN A 286 -3.02 -0.38 3.74
N MET A 287 -3.09 -0.92 2.51
CA MET A 287 -4.06 -1.95 2.12
C MET A 287 -3.92 -3.24 2.95
N ILE A 288 -2.68 -3.65 3.23
CA ILE A 288 -2.39 -4.84 4.03
C ILE A 288 -2.74 -4.56 5.49
N CYS A 289 -2.23 -3.46 6.06
CA CYS A 289 -2.37 -3.13 7.48
C CYS A 289 -3.82 -2.82 7.90
N PHE A 290 -4.53 -2.00 7.11
CA PHE A 290 -5.86 -1.51 7.45
C PHE A 290 -7.01 -2.16 6.66
N GLY A 291 -6.71 -2.87 5.57
CA GLY A 291 -7.71 -3.64 4.82
C GLY A 291 -7.96 -5.05 5.38
N HIS A 292 -6.96 -5.67 6.00
CA HIS A 292 -7.11 -7.05 6.48
C HIS A 292 -8.19 -7.16 7.56
N HIS A 293 -9.18 -8.04 7.33
CA HIS A 293 -10.37 -8.19 8.19
C HIS A 293 -11.17 -6.89 8.42
N SER A 294 -11.05 -5.92 7.52
CA SER A 294 -11.71 -4.62 7.60
C SER A 294 -12.66 -4.38 6.43
N LEU A 295 -13.22 -3.17 6.35
CA LEU A 295 -13.98 -2.68 5.21
C LEU A 295 -13.04 -2.05 4.17
N MET A 296 -13.25 -2.39 2.90
CA MET A 296 -12.70 -1.66 1.75
C MET A 296 -13.84 -0.95 1.03
N ALA A 297 -13.60 0.23 0.45
CA ALA A 297 -14.59 0.97 -0.31
C ALA A 297 -14.08 1.36 -1.69
N ALA A 298 -14.98 1.43 -2.68
CA ALA A 298 -14.72 2.05 -3.97
C ALA A 298 -15.49 3.37 -4.09
N ASP A 299 -14.77 4.50 -4.22
CA ASP A 299 -15.32 5.77 -4.75
C ASP A 299 -15.31 5.64 -6.27
N SER A 300 -16.37 5.03 -6.81
CA SER A 300 -16.45 4.61 -8.20
C SER A 300 -16.92 5.77 -9.07
N THR A 301 -16.23 6.17 -10.15
CA THR A 301 -16.69 7.26 -11.06
C THR A 301 -16.38 8.73 -10.68
N PHE A 302 -15.24 9.04 -10.06
CA PHE A 302 -14.79 10.43 -10.04
C PHE A 302 -14.54 10.95 -11.47
N GLY A 303 -15.03 12.14 -11.77
CA GLY A 303 -14.64 12.89 -12.96
C GLY A 303 -15.22 12.47 -14.32
N ILE A 304 -16.29 11.65 -14.39
CA ILE A 304 -16.92 11.17 -15.66
C ILE A 304 -17.05 12.26 -16.75
N LYS A 305 -17.40 13.50 -16.36
CA LYS A 305 -17.66 14.62 -17.28
C LYS A 305 -16.47 15.58 -17.48
N LYS A 306 -15.33 15.33 -16.82
CA LYS A 306 -14.20 16.27 -16.74
C LYS A 306 -12.85 15.62 -17.09
N LEU A 307 -12.68 14.33 -16.78
CA LEU A 307 -11.51 13.53 -17.11
C LEU A 307 -11.74 12.77 -18.43
N LYS A 308 -10.66 12.49 -19.16
CA LYS A 308 -10.70 11.62 -20.36
C LYS A 308 -11.16 10.20 -20.04
N TYR A 309 -10.75 9.68 -18.88
CA TYR A 309 -11.25 8.42 -18.32
C TYR A 309 -11.65 8.65 -16.84
N PRO A 310 -12.76 8.08 -16.37
CA PRO A 310 -13.12 8.08 -14.96
C PRO A 310 -12.01 7.55 -14.05
N LEU A 311 -11.91 8.13 -12.86
CA LEU A 311 -11.07 7.62 -11.78
C LEU A 311 -11.96 6.83 -10.80
N CYS A 312 -11.54 5.62 -10.47
CA CYS A 312 -12.04 4.84 -9.34
C CYS A 312 -10.94 4.80 -8.27
N THR A 313 -11.25 5.24 -7.06
CA THR A 313 -10.33 5.11 -5.91
C THR A 313 -10.78 3.98 -5.02
N LEU A 314 -9.83 3.12 -4.63
CA LEU A 314 -10.04 2.16 -3.55
C LEU A 314 -9.53 2.74 -2.23
N LEU A 315 -10.35 2.62 -1.20
CA LEU A 315 -10.15 3.19 0.13
C LEU A 315 -10.18 2.08 1.18
N VAL A 316 -9.33 2.18 2.20
CA VAL A 316 -9.48 1.46 3.48
C VAL A 316 -9.64 2.49 4.60
N PHE A 317 -10.08 2.04 5.77
CA PHE A 317 -10.27 2.90 6.94
C PHE A 317 -9.19 2.62 7.99
N ASP A 318 -8.49 3.66 8.44
CA ASP A 318 -7.52 3.53 9.53
C ASP A 318 -8.21 3.23 10.87
N SER A 319 -7.42 3.01 11.93
CA SER A 319 -7.94 2.77 13.30
C SER A 319 -8.69 3.96 13.92
N ARG A 320 -8.78 5.08 13.21
CA ARG A 320 -9.55 6.28 13.58
C ARG A 320 -10.74 6.51 12.61
N HIS A 321 -10.99 5.62 11.66
CA HIS A 321 -11.99 5.75 10.59
C HIS A 321 -11.72 6.86 9.55
N HIS A 322 -10.48 7.29 9.35
CA HIS A 322 -10.08 8.08 8.17
C HIS A 322 -9.95 7.19 6.94
N ALA A 323 -10.48 7.65 5.80
CA ALA A 323 -10.36 6.96 4.52
C ALA A 323 -8.97 7.20 3.89
N LEU A 324 -8.19 6.14 3.69
CA LEU A 324 -6.86 6.15 3.08
C LEU A 324 -6.93 5.59 1.64
N PRO A 325 -6.44 6.30 0.61
CA PRO A 325 -6.41 5.80 -0.77
C PRO A 325 -5.34 4.73 -0.96
N VAL A 326 -5.77 3.49 -1.21
CA VAL A 326 -4.89 2.30 -1.34
C VAL A 326 -4.64 1.84 -2.77
N ALA A 327 -5.43 2.33 -3.73
CA ALA A 327 -5.16 2.18 -5.16
C ALA A 327 -6.01 3.16 -5.98
N TRP A 328 -5.54 3.46 -7.18
CA TRP A 328 -6.28 4.18 -8.21
C TRP A 328 -6.41 3.33 -9.46
N VAL A 329 -7.62 3.25 -10.00
CA VAL A 329 -7.90 2.61 -11.29
C VAL A 329 -8.49 3.66 -12.22
N ILE A 330 -7.78 3.91 -13.32
CA ILE A 330 -8.21 4.82 -14.38
C ILE A 330 -8.65 3.96 -15.56
N THR A 331 -9.95 3.93 -15.83
CA THR A 331 -10.54 3.18 -16.94
C THR A 331 -11.90 3.76 -17.33
N ARG A 332 -12.29 3.53 -18.59
CA ARG A 332 -13.65 3.80 -19.09
C ARG A 332 -14.56 2.57 -19.02
N SER A 333 -14.00 1.39 -18.79
CA SER A 333 -14.77 0.15 -18.82
C SER A 333 -15.40 -0.16 -17.48
N PHE A 334 -16.69 -0.49 -17.55
CA PHE A 334 -17.46 -1.07 -16.45
C PHE A 334 -17.82 -2.53 -16.73
N ALA A 335 -17.27 -3.14 -17.79
CA ALA A 335 -17.57 -4.51 -18.16
C ALA A 335 -17.04 -5.49 -17.12
N LYS A 336 -17.85 -6.50 -16.75
CA LYS A 336 -17.51 -7.55 -15.75
C LYS A 336 -16.11 -8.13 -15.94
N GLN A 337 -15.67 -8.34 -17.18
CA GLN A 337 -14.34 -8.87 -17.51
C GLN A 337 -13.19 -7.93 -17.12
N ASP A 338 -13.26 -6.65 -17.51
CA ASP A 338 -12.23 -5.64 -17.20
C ASP A 338 -12.18 -5.36 -15.69
N VAL A 339 -13.35 -5.28 -15.04
CA VAL A 339 -13.47 -5.14 -13.58
C VAL A 339 -12.81 -6.32 -12.86
N SER A 340 -13.12 -7.54 -13.28
CA SER A 340 -12.50 -8.75 -12.72
C SER A 340 -10.98 -8.78 -12.93
N LYS A 341 -10.50 -8.29 -14.09
CA LYS A 341 -9.08 -8.30 -14.45
C LYS A 341 -8.24 -7.43 -13.52
N TRP A 342 -8.66 -6.18 -13.26
CA TRP A 342 -7.90 -5.31 -12.35
C TRP A 342 -8.12 -5.66 -10.88
N MET A 343 -9.33 -6.08 -10.47
CA MET A 343 -9.58 -6.54 -9.09
C MET A 343 -8.70 -7.73 -8.74
N LYS A 344 -8.58 -8.70 -9.65
CA LYS A 344 -7.72 -9.87 -9.45
C LYS A 344 -6.24 -9.47 -9.36
N ALA A 345 -5.74 -8.62 -10.26
CA ALA A 345 -4.35 -8.15 -10.21
C ALA A 345 -4.00 -7.45 -8.89
N LEU A 346 -4.93 -6.66 -8.33
CA LEU A 346 -4.77 -6.02 -7.04
C LEU A 346 -4.72 -7.03 -5.88
N VAL A 347 -5.65 -8.00 -5.86
CA VAL A 347 -5.73 -9.00 -4.79
C VAL A 347 -4.56 -10.00 -4.84
N ASP A 348 -4.15 -10.42 -6.05
CA ASP A 348 -2.96 -11.25 -6.24
C ASP A 348 -1.69 -10.51 -5.77
N ARG A 349 -1.61 -9.18 -5.98
CA ARG A 349 -0.51 -8.35 -5.45
C ARG A 349 -0.51 -8.29 -3.92
N ALA A 350 -1.66 -8.04 -3.27
CA ALA A 350 -1.74 -8.07 -1.81
C ALA A 350 -1.39 -9.45 -1.22
N ARG A 351 -1.92 -10.53 -1.83
CA ARG A 351 -1.65 -11.92 -1.42
C ARG A 351 -0.22 -12.39 -1.69
N SER A 352 0.53 -11.71 -2.56
CA SER A 352 1.96 -11.98 -2.76
C SER A 352 2.83 -11.57 -1.57
N ILE A 353 2.37 -10.60 -0.76
CA ILE A 353 3.02 -10.17 0.48
C ILE A 353 2.44 -10.93 1.68
N ASP A 354 1.11 -10.97 1.81
CA ASP A 354 0.43 -11.76 2.84
C ASP A 354 -0.63 -12.69 2.24
N SER A 355 -0.29 -13.97 2.15
CA SER A 355 -1.19 -15.01 1.65
C SER A 355 -2.51 -15.17 2.43
N ALA A 356 -2.57 -14.71 3.68
CA ALA A 356 -3.79 -14.74 4.50
C ALA A 356 -4.70 -13.51 4.25
N TRP A 357 -4.23 -12.52 3.48
CA TRP A 357 -4.93 -11.26 3.30
C TRP A 357 -6.31 -11.43 2.63
N LYS A 358 -7.30 -10.88 3.32
CA LYS A 358 -8.72 -10.82 2.95
C LYS A 358 -9.42 -9.68 3.70
N ILE A 359 -10.51 -9.19 3.14
CA ILE A 359 -11.37 -8.14 3.73
C ILE A 359 -12.65 -8.77 4.32
N ASN A 360 -13.30 -8.08 5.26
CA ASN A 360 -14.57 -8.52 5.85
C ASN A 360 -15.80 -7.98 5.09
N GLY A 361 -15.66 -6.93 4.27
CA GLY A 361 -16.73 -6.41 3.42
C GLY A 361 -16.24 -5.36 2.44
N PHE A 362 -16.96 -5.20 1.33
CA PHE A 362 -16.63 -4.24 0.27
C PHE A 362 -17.78 -3.25 0.07
N MET A 363 -17.51 -1.96 0.14
CA MET A 363 -18.50 -0.89 -0.05
C MET A 363 -18.47 -0.35 -1.48
N ILE A 364 -19.64 -0.22 -2.09
CA ILE A 364 -19.85 0.46 -3.37
C ILE A 364 -20.74 1.71 -3.17
N ASP A 365 -20.59 2.69 -4.05
CA ASP A 365 -21.35 3.95 -4.00
C ASP A 365 -22.13 4.30 -5.28
N ASP A 366 -22.03 3.48 -6.34
CA ASP A 366 -22.91 3.53 -7.51
C ASP A 366 -23.81 2.29 -7.55
N ALA A 367 -25.12 2.48 -7.69
CA ALA A 367 -26.08 1.38 -7.83
C ALA A 367 -25.95 0.61 -9.16
N ALA A 368 -25.23 1.17 -10.14
CA ALA A 368 -24.88 0.50 -11.40
C ALA A 368 -23.54 -0.27 -11.36
N ALA A 369 -22.88 -0.37 -10.20
CA ALA A 369 -21.61 -1.09 -10.09
C ALA A 369 -21.76 -2.61 -10.20
N GLU A 370 -20.86 -3.27 -10.93
CA GLU A 370 -20.79 -4.72 -11.07
C GLU A 370 -20.42 -5.38 -9.72
N VAL A 371 -21.40 -6.03 -9.09
CA VAL A 371 -21.26 -6.66 -7.77
C VAL A 371 -20.61 -8.06 -7.86
N ASP A 372 -20.80 -8.75 -8.98
CA ASP A 372 -20.32 -10.13 -9.15
C ASP A 372 -18.78 -10.27 -9.06
N PRO A 373 -17.94 -9.47 -9.75
CA PRO A 373 -16.48 -9.55 -9.61
C PRO A 373 -16.02 -9.40 -8.17
N ILE A 374 -16.70 -8.55 -7.39
CA ILE A 374 -16.36 -8.32 -5.98
C ILE A 374 -16.60 -9.59 -5.17
N ARG A 375 -17.76 -10.22 -5.35
CA ARG A 375 -18.12 -11.49 -4.70
C ARG A 375 -17.21 -12.65 -5.12
N GLU A 376 -16.88 -12.74 -6.40
CA GLU A 376 -16.04 -13.80 -6.97
C GLU A 376 -14.55 -13.69 -6.55
N ILE A 377 -14.02 -12.47 -6.35
CA ILE A 377 -12.58 -12.24 -6.12
C ILE A 377 -12.24 -12.01 -4.65
N PHE A 378 -13.05 -11.21 -3.94
CA PHE A 378 -12.83 -10.89 -2.52
C PHE A 378 -13.56 -11.84 -1.57
N CYS A 379 -14.56 -12.60 -2.06
CA CYS A 379 -15.36 -13.55 -1.28
C CYS A 379 -15.99 -12.94 -0.01
N CYS A 380 -16.51 -11.71 -0.12
CA CYS A 380 -17.04 -10.95 1.01
C CYS A 380 -18.44 -10.34 0.72
N PRO A 381 -19.21 -9.96 1.77
CA PRO A 381 -20.43 -9.17 1.61
C PRO A 381 -20.16 -7.82 0.94
N VAL A 382 -21.08 -7.40 0.08
CA VAL A 382 -21.03 -6.07 -0.57
C VAL A 382 -22.05 -5.16 0.08
N LEU A 383 -21.60 -4.00 0.55
CA LEU A 383 -22.39 -2.97 1.22
C LEU A 383 -22.63 -1.78 0.30
N PHE A 384 -23.75 -1.09 0.48
CA PHE A 384 -24.13 0.07 -0.32
C PHE A 384 -24.01 1.37 0.46
N SER A 385 -23.34 2.37 -0.12
CA SER A 385 -23.10 3.67 0.52
C SER A 385 -24.04 4.76 -0.01
N LEU A 386 -24.84 5.34 0.89
CA LEU A 386 -25.85 6.36 0.56
C LEU A 386 -25.27 7.77 0.33
N TRP A 387 -23.97 7.97 0.55
CA TRP A 387 -23.36 9.30 0.63
C TRP A 387 -23.65 10.17 -0.61
N ARG A 388 -23.56 9.57 -1.81
CA ARG A 388 -23.81 10.24 -3.09
C ARG A 388 -25.24 10.70 -3.27
N VAL A 389 -26.21 9.83 -2.95
CA VAL A 389 -27.64 10.13 -3.08
C VAL A 389 -27.98 11.30 -2.18
N ARG A 390 -27.67 11.15 -0.88
CA ARG A 390 -27.89 12.17 0.14
C ARG A 390 -27.28 13.52 -0.26
N ARG A 391 -26.00 13.52 -0.64
CA ARG A 391 -25.26 14.73 -1.01
C ARG A 391 -25.82 15.37 -2.28
N SER A 392 -26.12 14.58 -3.32
CA SER A 392 -26.59 15.08 -4.60
C SER A 392 -28.00 15.68 -4.51
N TRP A 393 -28.88 15.07 -3.72
CA TRP A 393 -30.19 15.64 -3.38
C TRP A 393 -30.04 16.93 -2.60
N LEU A 394 -29.35 16.92 -1.45
CA LEU A 394 -29.20 18.08 -0.58
C LEU A 394 -28.58 19.28 -1.31
N ARG A 395 -27.47 19.05 -2.04
CA ARG A 395 -26.79 20.10 -2.82
C ARG A 395 -27.68 20.73 -3.87
N ASN A 396 -28.56 19.96 -4.52
CA ASN A 396 -29.47 20.50 -5.53
C ASN A 396 -30.72 21.14 -4.92
N ILE A 397 -31.19 20.69 -3.75
CA ILE A 397 -32.22 21.39 -2.98
C ILE A 397 -31.72 22.80 -2.62
N VAL A 398 -30.58 22.90 -1.93
CA VAL A 398 -30.03 24.20 -1.48
C VAL A 398 -29.67 25.12 -2.66
N LYS A 399 -29.23 24.55 -3.80
CA LYS A 399 -28.89 25.34 -5.00
C LYS A 399 -30.11 25.82 -5.81
N ARG A 400 -31.26 25.14 -5.74
CA ARG A 400 -32.39 25.35 -6.68
C ARG A 400 -33.68 25.83 -6.01
N CYS A 401 -33.84 25.60 -4.72
CA CYS A 401 -34.93 26.12 -3.90
C CYS A 401 -34.39 27.23 -2.99
N HIS A 402 -35.04 28.39 -2.92
CA HIS A 402 -34.59 29.52 -2.11
C HIS A 402 -35.28 29.60 -0.73
N ASN A 403 -36.46 29.00 -0.57
CA ASN A 403 -37.18 29.00 0.70
C ASN A 403 -36.63 27.88 1.61
N ILE A 404 -36.02 28.25 2.72
CA ILE A 404 -35.39 27.33 3.67
C ILE A 404 -36.37 26.35 4.33
N GLU A 405 -37.65 26.72 4.51
CA GLU A 405 -38.68 25.83 5.06
C GLU A 405 -39.02 24.73 4.07
N VAL A 406 -39.20 25.10 2.80
CA VAL A 406 -39.42 24.16 1.70
C VAL A 406 -38.19 23.26 1.50
N GLN A 407 -36.96 23.80 1.59
CA GLN A 407 -35.75 22.97 1.53
C GLN A 407 -35.73 21.88 2.61
N ARG A 408 -36.09 22.22 3.87
CA ARG A 408 -36.13 21.27 5.00
C ARG A 408 -37.16 20.17 4.74
N GLU A 409 -38.39 20.53 4.37
CA GLU A 409 -39.45 19.54 4.18
C GLU A 409 -39.21 18.67 2.94
N MET A 410 -38.72 19.24 1.83
CA MET A 410 -38.33 18.45 0.65
C MET A 410 -37.27 17.41 0.99
N PHE A 411 -36.22 17.77 1.75
CA PHE A 411 -35.16 16.83 2.11
C PHE A 411 -35.64 15.74 3.07
N LYS A 412 -36.54 16.09 4.00
CA LYS A 412 -37.24 15.16 4.89
C LYS A 412 -38.13 14.18 4.12
N ARG A 413 -38.92 14.65 3.15
CA ARG A 413 -39.79 13.81 2.29
C ARG A 413 -38.97 12.87 1.38
N LEU A 414 -37.87 13.34 0.80
CA LEU A 414 -36.91 12.48 0.10
C LEU A 414 -36.33 11.39 1.01
N GLY A 415 -36.03 11.73 2.27
CA GLY A 415 -35.65 10.75 3.27
C GLY A 415 -36.75 9.71 3.53
N GLN A 416 -38.01 10.13 3.64
CA GLN A 416 -39.15 9.21 3.82
C GLN A 416 -39.27 8.20 2.67
N ILE A 417 -39.04 8.60 1.41
CA ILE A 417 -38.97 7.69 0.26
C ILE A 417 -37.86 6.64 0.47
N ALA A 418 -36.65 7.08 0.85
CA ALA A 418 -35.52 6.18 1.07
C ALA A 418 -35.74 5.20 2.25
N TYR A 419 -36.32 5.65 3.36
CA TYR A 419 -36.73 4.75 4.45
C TYR A 419 -37.97 3.90 4.10
N GLY A 420 -38.73 4.27 3.07
CA GLY A 420 -39.95 3.57 2.63
C GLY A 420 -39.67 2.18 2.04
N ILE A 421 -38.42 1.88 1.67
CA ILE A 421 -38.04 0.60 1.04
C ILE A 421 -38.37 -0.65 1.87
N TRP A 422 -38.51 -0.52 3.20
CA TRP A 422 -38.94 -1.57 4.15
C TRP A 422 -40.41 -1.48 4.56
N GLY A 423 -41.13 -0.42 4.18
CA GLY A 423 -42.49 -0.12 4.65
C GLY A 423 -43.61 -0.77 3.84
N GLY A 424 -43.30 -1.48 2.75
CA GLY A 424 -44.28 -2.13 1.87
C GLY A 424 -45.10 -1.20 0.98
N VAL A 425 -44.96 0.13 1.14
CA VAL A 425 -45.58 1.15 0.28
C VAL A 425 -44.89 1.15 -1.08
N ASP A 426 -45.65 1.37 -2.15
CA ASP A 426 -45.07 1.54 -3.49
C ASP A 426 -44.22 2.81 -3.53
N SER A 427 -42.97 2.67 -3.98
CA SER A 427 -42.08 3.81 -4.19
C SER A 427 -42.59 4.76 -5.26
N VAL A 428 -43.36 4.28 -6.25
CA VAL A 428 -43.89 5.10 -7.35
C VAL A 428 -44.90 6.11 -6.81
N ASP A 429 -45.90 5.65 -6.03
CA ASP A 429 -46.95 6.50 -5.46
C ASP A 429 -46.36 7.64 -4.60
N VAL A 430 -45.41 7.33 -3.72
CA VAL A 430 -44.77 8.34 -2.84
C VAL A 430 -43.86 9.30 -3.64
N MET A 431 -43.31 8.86 -4.78
CA MET A 431 -42.59 9.75 -5.68
C MET A 431 -43.52 10.68 -6.47
N GLU A 432 -44.67 10.20 -6.94
CA GLU A 432 -45.68 11.05 -7.58
C GLU A 432 -46.25 12.08 -6.60
N GLU A 433 -46.58 11.66 -5.37
CA GLU A 433 -46.99 12.53 -4.27
C GLU A 433 -45.93 13.61 -4.02
N PHE A 434 -44.66 13.25 -3.83
CA PHE A 434 -43.57 14.20 -3.64
C PHE A 434 -43.40 15.21 -4.80
N ILE A 435 -43.59 14.76 -6.05
CA ILE A 435 -43.47 15.64 -7.21
C ILE A 435 -44.68 16.59 -7.31
N GLN A 436 -45.87 16.15 -6.87
CA GLN A 436 -47.07 16.96 -6.83
C GLN A 436 -47.03 17.99 -5.67
N ASP A 437 -46.64 17.56 -4.47
CA ASP A 437 -46.50 18.39 -3.26
C ASP A 437 -45.61 19.62 -3.48
N PHE A 438 -44.54 19.47 -4.26
CA PHE A 438 -43.53 20.50 -4.49
C PHE A 438 -43.43 20.93 -5.96
N VAL A 439 -44.54 20.86 -6.71
CA VAL A 439 -44.60 21.23 -8.14
C VAL A 439 -44.11 22.67 -8.41
N ASP A 440 -44.37 23.59 -7.47
CA ASP A 440 -43.92 25.00 -7.52
C ASP A 440 -42.39 25.14 -7.50
N GLN A 441 -41.65 24.14 -7.00
CA GLN A 441 -40.19 24.12 -6.97
C GLN A 441 -39.60 23.68 -8.33
N THR A 442 -40.10 24.31 -9.39
CA THR A 442 -39.89 24.00 -10.81
C THR A 442 -38.43 23.69 -11.18
N SER A 443 -37.47 24.52 -10.73
CA SER A 443 -36.02 24.32 -11.00
C SER A 443 -35.45 23.05 -10.38
N PHE A 444 -35.94 22.65 -9.20
CA PHE A 444 -35.58 21.37 -8.59
C PHE A 444 -36.31 20.22 -9.29
N MET A 445 -37.61 20.37 -9.58
CA MET A 445 -38.40 19.29 -10.18
C MET A 445 -37.96 18.94 -11.60
N GLN A 446 -37.56 19.92 -12.42
CA GLN A 446 -36.92 19.66 -13.72
C GLN A 446 -35.64 18.84 -13.55
N TYR A 447 -34.80 19.17 -12.56
CA TYR A 447 -33.60 18.41 -12.25
C TYR A 447 -33.90 16.99 -11.74
N PHE A 448 -34.88 16.84 -10.84
CA PHE A 448 -35.24 15.55 -10.26
C PHE A 448 -35.83 14.61 -11.31
N ARG A 449 -36.75 15.09 -12.14
CA ARG A 449 -37.31 14.34 -13.28
C ARG A 449 -36.24 13.97 -14.32
N ALA A 450 -35.27 14.84 -14.60
CA ALA A 450 -34.22 14.55 -15.60
C ALA A 450 -33.10 13.62 -15.09
N CYS A 451 -32.72 13.73 -13.81
CA CYS A 451 -31.53 13.04 -13.27
C CYS A 451 -31.84 11.82 -12.40
N TRP A 452 -32.98 11.82 -11.70
CA TRP A 452 -33.29 10.82 -10.66
C TRP A 452 -34.43 9.89 -11.06
N VAL A 453 -35.56 10.39 -11.55
CA VAL A 453 -36.70 9.54 -11.95
C VAL A 453 -36.30 8.36 -12.87
N PRO A 454 -35.43 8.52 -13.90
CA PRO A 454 -35.03 7.39 -14.76
C PRO A 454 -34.13 6.33 -14.10
N LYS A 455 -33.71 6.54 -12.84
CA LYS A 455 -32.73 5.68 -12.14
C LYS A 455 -33.15 5.29 -10.73
N ILE A 456 -34.09 6.02 -10.12
CA ILE A 456 -34.38 5.93 -8.68
C ILE A 456 -34.85 4.53 -8.28
N GLU A 457 -35.62 3.83 -9.12
CA GLU A 457 -36.01 2.43 -8.88
C GLU A 457 -34.80 1.50 -8.75
N MET A 458 -33.81 1.62 -9.65
CA MET A 458 -32.55 0.86 -9.56
C MET A 458 -31.81 1.16 -8.25
N TRP A 459 -31.75 2.44 -7.85
CA TRP A 459 -31.11 2.82 -6.58
C TRP A 459 -31.86 2.27 -5.36
N LEU A 460 -33.19 2.37 -5.32
CA LEU A 460 -34.02 1.83 -4.23
C LEU A 460 -34.00 0.29 -4.18
N ALA A 461 -33.98 -0.38 -5.33
CA ALA A 461 -33.80 -1.82 -5.44
C ALA A 461 -32.43 -2.26 -4.89
N THR A 462 -31.35 -1.57 -5.27
CA THR A 462 -30.01 -1.82 -4.72
C THR A 462 -29.98 -1.61 -3.20
N MET A 463 -30.56 -0.52 -2.69
CA MET A 463 -30.68 -0.26 -1.23
C MET A 463 -31.49 -1.33 -0.48
N ARG A 464 -32.50 -1.93 -1.11
CA ARG A 464 -33.30 -3.04 -0.55
C ARG A 464 -32.53 -4.37 -0.59
N SER A 465 -31.68 -4.57 -1.59
CA SER A 465 -30.97 -5.83 -1.83
C SER A 465 -29.62 -5.98 -1.10
N LEU A 466 -28.96 -4.87 -0.76
CA LEU A 466 -27.64 -4.85 -0.13
C LEU A 466 -27.68 -4.25 1.29
N PRO A 467 -26.84 -4.74 2.22
CA PRO A 467 -26.59 -4.08 3.50
C PRO A 467 -26.15 -2.62 3.30
N LEU A 468 -26.72 -1.69 4.06
CA LEU A 468 -26.38 -0.27 3.97
C LEU A 468 -25.22 0.09 4.91
N ALA A 469 -24.27 0.87 4.41
CA ALA A 469 -23.11 1.34 5.17
C ALA A 469 -23.48 2.45 6.19
N SER A 470 -22.67 2.59 7.24
CA SER A 470 -22.87 3.59 8.31
C SER A 470 -22.62 5.04 7.84
N GLN A 471 -23.20 6.02 8.54
CA GLN A 471 -22.91 7.45 8.33
C GLN A 471 -21.42 7.78 8.48
N GLU A 472 -20.72 7.09 9.38
CA GLU A 472 -19.28 7.25 9.62
C GLU A 472 -18.47 6.91 8.37
N ALA A 473 -18.62 5.70 7.83
CA ALA A 473 -17.92 5.27 6.63
C ALA A 473 -18.31 6.13 5.41
N CYS A 474 -19.59 6.50 5.30
CA CYS A 474 -20.08 7.46 4.29
C CYS A 474 -19.38 8.84 4.41
N GLY A 475 -19.24 9.36 5.63
CA GLY A 475 -18.61 10.66 5.90
C GLY A 475 -17.09 10.65 5.69
N ALA A 476 -16.43 9.51 5.93
CA ALA A 476 -15.02 9.31 5.64
C ALA A 476 -14.75 9.28 4.11
N ILE A 477 -15.58 8.59 3.33
CA ILE A 477 -15.52 8.60 1.86
C ILE A 477 -15.81 10.01 1.32
N GLU A 478 -16.83 10.71 1.84
CA GLU A 478 -17.11 12.09 1.43
C GLU A 478 -15.93 13.04 1.76
N GLY A 479 -15.25 12.84 2.88
CA GLY A 479 -14.04 13.56 3.26
C GLY A 479 -12.88 13.34 2.27
N TYR A 480 -12.62 12.08 1.91
CA TYR A 480 -11.67 11.75 0.84
C TYR A 480 -12.05 12.44 -0.48
N HIS A 481 -13.30 12.30 -0.91
CA HIS A 481 -13.81 12.87 -2.15
C HIS A 481 -13.68 14.40 -2.15
N MET A 482 -13.89 15.06 -1.01
CA MET A 482 -13.64 16.50 -0.88
C MET A 482 -12.18 16.88 -1.05
N LYS A 483 -11.24 16.15 -0.45
CA LYS A 483 -9.79 16.40 -0.62
C LYS A 483 -9.36 16.17 -2.07
N LEU A 484 -9.88 15.11 -2.72
CA LEU A 484 -9.68 14.82 -4.14
C LEU A 484 -10.23 15.92 -5.05
N MET A 485 -11.46 16.41 -4.79
CA MET A 485 -12.09 17.52 -5.52
C MET A 485 -11.25 18.81 -5.44
N LEU A 486 -10.72 19.14 -4.25
CA LEU A 486 -9.93 20.35 -4.03
C LEU A 486 -8.58 20.30 -4.78
N ILE A 487 -7.90 19.16 -4.76
CA ILE A 487 -6.60 18.99 -5.44
C ILE A 487 -6.75 18.93 -6.96
N LEU A 488 -7.78 18.25 -7.47
CA LEU A 488 -7.96 18.06 -8.91
C LEU A 488 -8.68 19.21 -9.63
N TYR A 489 -9.47 20.04 -8.94
CA TYR A 489 -10.20 21.15 -9.56
C TYR A 489 -9.79 22.53 -9.05
N ASP A 490 -8.52 22.70 -8.67
CA ASP A 490 -7.92 24.02 -8.65
C ASP A 490 -7.97 24.64 -10.07
N ASP A 491 -8.50 25.87 -10.17
CA ASP A 491 -9.02 26.43 -11.43
C ASP A 491 -7.95 26.69 -12.50
N SER A 492 -6.67 26.66 -12.11
CA SER A 492 -5.49 26.96 -12.94
C SER A 492 -5.28 26.02 -14.13
N HIS A 493 -5.70 24.75 -14.05
CA HIS A 493 -5.31 23.70 -15.01
C HIS A 493 -6.44 22.75 -15.45
N LEU A 494 -7.70 23.18 -15.39
CA LEU A 494 -8.87 22.35 -15.76
C LEU A 494 -8.82 21.74 -17.17
N GLY A 495 -8.19 22.43 -18.14
CA GLY A 495 -8.01 21.90 -19.50
C GLY A 495 -7.02 20.73 -19.58
N SER A 496 -6.02 20.68 -18.71
CA SER A 496 -4.98 19.64 -18.69
C SER A 496 -5.49 18.29 -18.15
N LEU A 497 -6.60 18.28 -17.41
CA LEU A 497 -7.25 17.06 -16.88
C LEU A 497 -7.87 16.17 -17.96
N GLN A 498 -7.90 16.64 -19.22
CA GLN A 498 -8.18 15.81 -20.39
C GLN A 498 -7.02 14.87 -20.75
N ARG A 499 -5.83 15.04 -20.16
CA ARG A 499 -4.72 14.10 -20.26
C ARG A 499 -4.69 13.16 -19.05
N VAL A 500 -4.40 11.89 -19.29
CA VAL A 500 -4.24 10.89 -18.23
C VAL A 500 -2.90 11.10 -17.51
N ASP A 501 -1.85 11.52 -18.21
CA ASP A 501 -0.53 11.76 -17.60
C ASP A 501 -0.56 12.87 -16.53
N TRP A 502 -1.32 13.95 -16.76
CA TRP A 502 -1.55 15.01 -15.78
C TRP A 502 -2.35 14.53 -14.56
N LEU A 503 -3.37 13.69 -14.75
CA LEU A 503 -4.11 13.07 -13.65
C LEU A 503 -3.19 12.17 -12.81
N VAL A 504 -2.40 11.31 -13.46
CA VAL A 504 -1.43 10.43 -12.78
C VAL A 504 -0.35 11.25 -12.07
N HIS A 505 0.09 12.37 -12.63
CA HIS A 505 0.97 13.33 -11.96
C HIS A 505 0.31 13.83 -10.67
N LYS A 506 -0.84 14.52 -10.74
CA LYS A 506 -1.56 15.07 -9.57
C LYS A 506 -1.83 14.03 -8.47
N LEU A 507 -2.19 12.79 -8.84
CA LEU A 507 -2.39 11.70 -7.88
C LEU A 507 -1.10 11.33 -7.13
N ASN A 508 0.03 11.27 -7.81
CA ASN A 508 1.32 10.90 -7.20
C ASN A 508 2.08 12.07 -6.55
N THR A 509 1.84 13.31 -6.98
CA THR A 509 2.58 14.50 -6.53
C THR A 509 1.82 15.40 -5.57
N GLU A 510 0.50 15.32 -5.48
CA GLU A 510 -0.26 16.17 -4.54
C GLU A 510 -1.13 15.31 -3.63
N LEU A 511 -1.93 14.40 -4.20
CA LEU A 511 -2.82 13.57 -3.41
C LEU A 511 -2.06 12.55 -2.54
N HIS A 512 -1.19 11.73 -3.12
CA HIS A 512 -0.39 10.73 -2.39
C HIS A 512 0.43 11.36 -1.25
N PRO A 513 1.26 12.41 -1.48
CA PRO A 513 2.00 13.07 -0.42
C PRO A 513 1.13 13.57 0.72
N SER A 514 -0.04 14.13 0.42
CA SER A 514 -0.92 14.69 1.44
C SER A 514 -1.43 13.63 2.42
N PHE A 515 -1.78 12.42 1.96
CA PHE A 515 -2.22 11.33 2.84
C PHE A 515 -1.06 10.65 3.57
N TRP A 516 0.09 10.52 2.91
CA TRP A 516 1.31 10.03 3.53
C TRP A 516 1.73 10.94 4.71
N PHE A 517 1.72 12.26 4.49
CA PHE A 517 2.17 13.25 5.47
C PHE A 517 1.21 13.40 6.66
N ASP A 518 -0.09 13.45 6.39
CA ASP A 518 -1.15 13.42 7.41
C ASP A 518 -0.94 12.24 8.38
N ARG A 519 -0.70 11.04 7.83
CA ARG A 519 -0.49 9.81 8.62
C ARG A 519 0.85 9.83 9.37
N TYR A 520 1.93 10.23 8.70
CA TYR A 520 3.26 10.35 9.32
C TYR A 520 3.26 11.31 10.53
N ALA A 521 2.53 12.42 10.43
CA ALA A 521 2.37 13.40 11.51
C ALA A 521 1.67 12.79 12.75
N ASP A 522 0.59 12.02 12.55
CA ASP A 522 -0.11 11.32 13.64
C ASP A 522 0.78 10.26 14.32
N GLU A 523 1.43 9.41 13.52
CA GLU A 523 2.27 8.29 14.00
C GLU A 523 3.53 8.74 14.75
N ASN A 524 4.21 9.77 14.27
CA ASN A 524 5.48 10.23 14.84
C ASN A 524 5.34 11.37 15.86
N ASP A 525 4.11 11.76 16.21
CA ASP A 525 3.78 12.93 17.05
C ASP A 525 4.51 14.23 16.62
N SER A 526 4.64 14.39 15.30
CA SER A 526 5.38 15.46 14.66
C SER A 526 4.44 16.38 13.88
N PHE A 527 4.87 17.61 13.58
CA PHE A 527 4.04 18.62 12.91
C PHE A 527 2.67 18.80 13.60
N GLN A 528 2.67 19.23 14.86
CA GLN A 528 1.47 19.28 15.72
C GLN A 528 0.23 19.95 15.08
N THR A 529 0.40 21.00 14.27
CA THR A 529 -0.71 21.61 13.50
C THR A 529 -1.29 20.65 12.47
N VAL A 530 -0.45 19.96 11.68
CA VAL A 530 -0.87 18.98 10.67
C VAL A 530 -1.54 17.78 11.33
N LYS A 531 -1.00 17.29 12.45
CA LYS A 531 -1.63 16.25 13.26
C LYS A 531 -3.00 16.67 13.77
N ALA A 532 -3.13 17.89 14.30
CA ALA A 532 -4.42 18.43 14.75
C ALA A 532 -5.42 18.58 13.59
N ASP A 533 -4.97 19.06 12.43
CA ASP A 533 -5.79 19.21 11.22
C ASP A 533 -6.20 17.84 10.63
N TYR A 534 -5.33 16.83 10.68
CA TYR A 534 -5.65 15.46 10.28
C TYR A 534 -6.71 14.84 11.20
N ILE A 535 -6.51 14.91 12.53
CA ILE A 535 -7.49 14.43 13.51
C ILE A 535 -8.81 15.21 13.38
N ALA A 536 -8.76 16.50 13.01
CA ALA A 536 -9.95 17.32 12.74
C ALA A 536 -10.45 17.25 11.28
N SER A 537 -9.87 16.43 10.40
CA SER A 537 -10.17 16.45 8.96
C SER A 537 -11.58 15.92 8.67
N SER A 538 -11.95 14.82 9.33
CA SER A 538 -13.25 14.18 9.19
C SER A 538 -14.36 14.98 9.90
N SER A 539 -15.59 14.94 9.36
CA SER A 539 -16.76 15.47 10.08
C SER A 539 -17.09 14.68 11.35
N TRP A 540 -16.69 13.41 11.42
CA TRP A 540 -16.96 12.50 12.53
C TRP A 540 -16.13 12.84 13.78
N HIS A 541 -14.80 12.94 13.68
CA HIS A 541 -13.97 13.39 14.80
C HIS A 541 -14.35 14.78 15.29
N ARG A 542 -14.64 15.71 14.36
CA ARG A 542 -15.13 17.05 14.70
C ARG A 542 -16.49 17.04 15.41
N ALA A 543 -17.28 15.98 15.28
CA ALA A 543 -18.51 15.77 16.03
C ALA A 543 -18.24 15.24 17.44
N LEU A 544 -17.31 14.30 17.60
CA LEU A 544 -16.88 13.78 18.91
C LEU A 544 -16.35 14.89 19.83
N GLN A 545 -15.68 15.91 19.27
CA GLN A 545 -15.22 17.11 20.01
C GLN A 545 -16.34 18.08 20.45
N ILE A 546 -17.61 17.83 20.07
CA ILE A 546 -18.75 18.60 20.57
C ILE A 546 -19.30 17.85 21.79
N PRO A 547 -19.36 18.47 22.99
CA PRO A 547 -19.91 17.83 24.18
C PRO A 547 -21.43 17.65 24.05
N GLU A 548 -22.00 16.65 24.73
CA GLU A 548 -23.43 16.34 24.60
C GLU A 548 -24.33 17.46 25.13
N ASN A 549 -23.92 18.14 26.20
CA ASN A 549 -24.63 19.30 26.78
C ASN A 549 -24.69 20.53 25.86
N ALA A 550 -23.93 20.56 24.76
CA ALA A 550 -24.04 21.62 23.74
C ALA A 550 -25.15 21.35 22.72
N VAL A 551 -25.83 20.19 22.79
CA VAL A 551 -27.00 19.86 21.96
C VAL A 551 -28.26 20.07 22.79
N ILE A 552 -29.10 21.03 22.36
CA ILE A 552 -30.37 21.36 22.99
C ILE A 552 -31.49 21.05 21.99
N PHE A 553 -32.38 20.12 22.34
CA PHE A 553 -33.57 19.81 21.53
C PHE A 553 -34.67 20.85 21.78
N ASP A 554 -35.55 21.06 20.80
CA ASP A 554 -36.78 21.81 21.04
C ASP A 554 -37.77 20.98 21.90
N ASP A 555 -38.40 21.62 22.87
CA ASP A 555 -39.36 20.99 23.79
C ASP A 555 -40.68 20.62 23.08
N LYS A 556 -40.94 21.22 21.91
CA LYS A 556 -42.12 20.98 21.08
C LYS A 556 -41.75 20.15 19.85
N ASP A 557 -42.35 18.96 19.76
CA ASP A 557 -42.30 18.03 18.61
C ASP A 557 -40.88 17.64 18.10
N ARG A 558 -39.80 18.02 18.81
CA ARG A 558 -38.38 17.78 18.47
C ARG A 558 -38.04 18.07 17.01
N LEU A 559 -38.69 19.05 16.38
CA LEU A 559 -38.53 19.36 14.94
C LEU A 559 -37.10 19.74 14.55
N PHE A 560 -36.35 20.29 15.51
CA PHE A 560 -34.93 20.63 15.36
C PHE A 560 -34.17 20.49 16.69
N ALA A 561 -32.85 20.42 16.57
CA ALA A 561 -31.89 20.56 17.66
C ALA A 561 -30.98 21.77 17.39
N LYS A 562 -30.64 22.51 18.45
CA LYS A 562 -29.64 23.59 18.45
C LYS A 562 -28.31 23.03 18.95
N VAL A 563 -27.22 23.33 18.24
CA VAL A 563 -25.85 22.98 18.63
C VAL A 563 -25.09 24.26 18.92
N ILE A 564 -24.64 24.44 20.17
CA ILE A 564 -23.90 25.62 20.62
C ILE A 564 -22.43 25.52 20.18
N SER A 565 -21.91 26.58 19.56
CA SER A 565 -20.50 26.64 19.14
C SER A 565 -19.56 26.74 20.34
N GLN A 566 -18.58 25.85 20.38
CA GLN A 566 -17.54 25.83 21.42
C GLN A 566 -16.53 26.98 21.32
N LYS A 567 -16.47 27.67 20.16
CA LYS A 567 -15.59 28.83 19.97
C LYS A 567 -16.26 30.16 20.32
N ASP A 568 -17.58 30.22 20.18
CA ASP A 568 -18.38 31.41 20.42
C ASP A 568 -19.78 30.97 20.90
N PRO A 569 -20.07 31.04 22.21
CA PRO A 569 -21.36 30.62 22.76
C PRO A 569 -22.56 31.41 22.23
N SER A 570 -22.37 32.58 21.60
CA SER A 570 -23.44 33.32 20.94
C SER A 570 -23.86 32.71 19.60
N GLN A 571 -22.96 31.96 18.96
CA GLN A 571 -23.23 31.26 17.72
C GLN A 571 -23.86 29.89 17.98
N THR A 572 -25.05 29.69 17.42
CA THR A 572 -25.74 28.39 17.42
C THR A 572 -26.01 27.91 16.00
N HIS A 573 -26.01 26.60 15.83
CA HIS A 573 -26.34 25.93 14.57
C HIS A 573 -27.58 25.07 14.74
N ILE A 574 -28.57 25.26 13.88
CA ILE A 574 -29.82 24.49 13.92
C ILE A 574 -29.67 23.27 13.00
N VAL A 575 -30.14 22.12 13.49
CA VAL A 575 -30.21 20.84 12.78
C VAL A 575 -31.68 20.40 12.75
N TRP A 576 -32.28 20.38 11.57
CA TRP A 576 -33.66 19.93 11.34
C TRP A 576 -33.73 18.44 11.07
N ASN A 577 -34.87 17.83 11.40
CA ASN A 577 -35.12 16.38 11.27
C ASN A 577 -34.06 15.55 12.05
N PRO A 578 -33.85 15.82 13.36
CA PRO A 578 -32.76 15.24 14.13
C PRO A 578 -32.88 13.71 14.27
N GLY A 579 -31.75 13.00 14.32
CA GLY A 579 -31.70 11.55 14.39
C GLY A 579 -31.80 10.84 13.03
N SER A 580 -31.97 11.59 11.93
CA SER A 580 -32.14 11.03 10.59
C SER A 580 -30.84 11.07 9.76
N ASP A 581 -30.68 10.09 8.87
CA ASP A 581 -29.70 10.16 7.76
C ASP A 581 -29.95 11.38 6.84
N PHE A 582 -31.20 11.87 6.81
CA PHE A 582 -31.66 13.03 6.06
C PHE A 582 -31.90 14.26 6.97
N SER A 583 -31.07 14.46 7.99
CA SER A 583 -30.99 15.73 8.72
C SER A 583 -30.28 16.82 7.91
N LEU A 584 -30.76 18.06 7.99
CA LEU A 584 -30.18 19.26 7.39
C LEU A 584 -29.71 20.21 8.49
N CYS A 585 -28.52 20.79 8.34
CA CYS A 585 -28.00 21.84 9.22
C CYS A 585 -27.81 23.16 8.45
N ASP A 586 -27.95 24.29 9.14
CA ASP A 586 -27.69 25.64 8.60
C ASP A 586 -26.22 25.99 8.36
N CYS A 587 -25.27 25.20 8.87
CA CYS A 587 -23.87 25.55 8.76
C CYS A 587 -23.40 25.50 7.29
N SER A 588 -22.45 26.38 6.94
CA SER A 588 -21.95 26.54 5.55
C SER A 588 -21.50 25.23 4.89
N TRP A 589 -20.94 24.30 5.67
CA TRP A 589 -20.54 22.97 5.18
C TRP A 589 -21.75 22.10 4.78
N SER A 590 -22.83 22.13 5.56
CA SER A 590 -24.07 21.41 5.28
C SER A 590 -24.81 22.01 4.08
N LEU A 591 -24.80 23.34 3.94
CA LEU A 591 -25.40 24.04 2.79
C LEU A 591 -24.69 23.74 1.45
N GLN A 592 -23.45 23.25 1.46
CA GLN A 592 -22.79 22.71 0.26
C GLN A 592 -23.27 21.30 -0.15
N GLY A 593 -24.16 20.70 0.66
CA GLY A 593 -24.67 19.34 0.53
C GLY A 593 -23.94 18.30 1.38
N ASN A 594 -22.86 18.68 2.04
CA ASN A 594 -21.94 17.75 2.71
C ASN A 594 -22.49 17.31 4.09
N LEU A 595 -22.06 16.16 4.60
CA LEU A 595 -22.34 15.72 5.97
C LEU A 595 -21.49 16.52 6.97
N CYS A 596 -22.13 17.28 7.85
CA CYS A 596 -21.46 18.15 8.81
C CYS A 596 -21.37 17.54 10.21
N LYS A 597 -20.41 18.02 11.00
CA LYS A 597 -20.20 17.61 12.39
C LYS A 597 -21.43 17.80 13.29
N HIS A 598 -22.28 18.79 13.02
CA HIS A 598 -23.48 19.06 13.82
C HIS A 598 -24.56 17.98 13.60
N VAL A 599 -24.80 17.59 12.35
CA VAL A 599 -25.72 16.47 12.02
C VAL A 599 -25.24 15.19 12.68
N ILE A 600 -23.95 14.86 12.54
CA ILE A 600 -23.36 13.67 13.16
C ILE A 600 -23.54 13.70 14.68
N LYS A 601 -23.19 14.81 15.35
CA LYS A 601 -23.31 14.91 16.81
C LYS A 601 -24.77 14.78 17.28
N VAL A 602 -25.70 15.44 16.60
CA VAL A 602 -27.13 15.34 16.93
C VAL A 602 -27.61 13.88 16.78
N ASN A 603 -27.23 13.20 15.69
CA ASN A 603 -27.57 11.80 15.46
C ASN A 603 -26.97 10.86 16.53
N MET A 604 -25.74 11.11 17.01
CA MET A 604 -25.15 10.39 18.14
C MET A 604 -26.00 10.56 19.42
N VAL A 605 -26.36 11.80 19.77
CA VAL A 605 -27.16 12.07 20.98
C VAL A 605 -28.58 11.48 20.88
N CYS A 606 -29.22 11.56 19.71
CA CYS A 606 -30.50 10.89 19.45
C CYS A 606 -30.42 9.36 19.65
N SER A 607 -29.30 8.75 19.25
CA SER A 607 -29.07 7.30 19.40
C SER A 607 -28.85 6.90 20.87
N ASN A 608 -28.08 7.70 21.62
CA ASN A 608 -27.79 7.45 23.04
C ASN A 608 -29.04 7.60 23.92
N ASN A 609 -29.93 8.55 23.61
CA ASN A 609 -31.08 8.88 24.44
C ASN A 609 -32.29 7.93 24.30
N GLY A 610 -32.23 6.92 23.42
CA GLY A 610 -33.12 5.74 23.43
C GLY A 610 -34.63 5.94 23.19
N GLN A 611 -35.12 7.18 23.07
CA GLN A 611 -36.55 7.51 22.96
C GLN A 611 -36.93 7.96 21.54
N ASP A 612 -38.02 7.41 21.01
CA ASP A 612 -38.87 7.86 19.88
C ASP A 612 -38.23 8.22 18.53
N HIS A 613 -36.91 8.20 18.39
CA HIS A 613 -36.23 8.46 17.12
C HIS A 613 -36.23 7.21 16.22
N ARG A 614 -36.39 7.43 14.91
CA ARG A 614 -36.31 6.35 13.91
C ARG A 614 -34.90 5.76 13.89
N PRO A 615 -34.73 4.42 13.83
CA PRO A 615 -33.40 3.82 13.68
C PRO A 615 -32.72 4.28 12.39
N SER A 616 -31.38 4.34 12.40
CA SER A 616 -30.58 4.66 11.22
C SER A 616 -30.81 3.65 10.08
N MET A 617 -30.67 4.09 8.83
CA MET A 617 -30.86 3.21 7.67
C MET A 617 -29.93 2.00 7.69
N SER A 618 -28.69 2.15 8.16
CA SER A 618 -27.75 1.02 8.29
C SER A 618 -28.22 0.00 9.34
N PHE A 619 -28.76 0.45 10.48
CA PHE A 619 -29.30 -0.44 11.50
C PHE A 619 -30.60 -1.12 11.03
N GLN A 620 -31.49 -0.37 10.36
CA GLN A 620 -32.73 -0.92 9.79
C GLN A 620 -32.45 -1.96 8.70
N SER A 621 -31.45 -1.71 7.85
CA SER A 621 -30.95 -2.66 6.85
C SER A 621 -30.42 -3.94 7.50
N PHE A 622 -29.52 -3.82 8.49
CA PHE A 622 -28.98 -4.95 9.24
C PHE A 622 -30.07 -5.78 9.94
N ARG A 623 -31.01 -5.11 10.63
CA ARG A 623 -32.17 -5.74 11.26
C ARG A 623 -33.04 -6.48 10.25
N SER A 624 -33.29 -5.90 9.08
CA SER A 624 -34.05 -6.53 7.99
C SER A 624 -33.36 -7.78 7.45
N ILE A 625 -32.03 -7.78 7.35
CA ILE A 625 -31.24 -8.93 6.90
C ILE A 625 -31.31 -10.07 7.94
N ILE A 626 -31.09 -9.77 9.22
CA ILE A 626 -31.23 -10.77 10.30
C ILE A 626 -32.64 -11.36 10.33
N HIS A 627 -33.66 -10.51 10.24
CA HIS A 627 -35.05 -10.98 10.21
C HIS A 627 -35.35 -11.87 8.99
N GLY A 628 -34.83 -11.51 7.82
CA GLY A 628 -34.95 -12.32 6.61
C GLY A 628 -34.19 -13.65 6.68
N LEU A 629 -33.06 -13.72 7.39
CA LEU A 629 -32.36 -14.97 7.69
C LEU A 629 -33.17 -15.85 8.66
N TRP A 630 -33.77 -15.24 9.69
CA TRP A 630 -34.58 -15.95 10.68
C TRP A 630 -35.92 -16.47 10.12
N GLN A 631 -36.51 -15.78 9.13
CA GLN A 631 -37.79 -16.16 8.53
C GLN A 631 -37.68 -17.21 7.41
N LYS A 632 -36.49 -17.49 6.87
CA LYS A 632 -36.33 -18.57 5.90
C LYS A 632 -36.36 -19.92 6.63
N PRO A 633 -37.20 -20.88 6.22
CA PRO A 633 -37.12 -22.23 6.77
C PRO A 633 -35.76 -22.82 6.41
N MET A 634 -35.02 -23.20 7.43
CA MET A 634 -33.71 -23.85 7.30
C MET A 634 -33.98 -25.35 7.08
N ASP A 635 -34.33 -25.71 5.84
CA ASP A 635 -34.75 -27.07 5.47
C ASP A 635 -33.64 -28.13 5.59
N ASP A 636 -32.40 -27.73 5.90
CA ASP A 636 -31.34 -28.62 6.39
C ASP A 636 -30.79 -28.16 7.76
N SER A 637 -30.46 -29.14 8.60
CA SER A 637 -29.93 -28.90 9.95
C SER A 637 -28.53 -28.28 9.94
N VAL A 638 -27.77 -28.50 8.87
CA VAL A 638 -26.38 -28.03 8.73
C VAL A 638 -26.33 -26.51 8.59
N SER A 639 -27.28 -25.93 7.87
CA SER A 639 -27.42 -24.48 7.70
C SER A 639 -27.84 -23.81 9.01
N LEU A 640 -28.66 -24.48 9.84
CA LEU A 640 -29.01 -24.02 11.18
C LEU A 640 -27.78 -24.04 12.10
N ASP A 641 -27.03 -25.15 12.12
CA ASP A 641 -25.78 -25.28 12.88
C ASP A 641 -24.74 -24.24 12.46
N GLN A 642 -24.59 -23.99 11.15
CA GLN A 642 -23.75 -22.90 10.64
C GLN A 642 -24.27 -21.54 11.10
N SER A 643 -25.56 -21.25 10.97
CA SER A 643 -26.13 -19.95 11.36
C SER A 643 -25.98 -19.66 12.86
N LEU A 644 -26.10 -20.69 13.70
CA LEU A 644 -25.80 -20.64 15.13
C LEU A 644 -24.31 -20.43 15.39
N ALA A 645 -23.41 -21.14 14.69
CA ALA A 645 -21.97 -20.96 14.84
C ALA A 645 -21.51 -19.56 14.43
N TRP A 646 -22.00 -19.03 13.30
CA TRP A 646 -21.72 -17.67 12.85
C TRP A 646 -22.32 -16.62 13.79
N SER A 647 -23.55 -16.80 14.26
CA SER A 647 -24.20 -15.86 15.19
C SER A 647 -23.49 -15.83 16.55
N ASN A 648 -23.08 -16.99 17.08
CA ASN A 648 -22.27 -17.05 18.29
C ASN A 648 -20.87 -16.43 18.07
N GLN A 649 -20.22 -16.68 16.93
CA GLN A 649 -18.93 -16.04 16.60
C GLN A 649 -19.05 -14.51 16.50
N MET A 650 -20.12 -14.01 15.88
CA MET A 650 -20.40 -12.57 15.80
C MET A 650 -20.71 -11.99 17.18
N LEU A 651 -21.47 -12.69 18.02
CA LEU A 651 -21.72 -12.29 19.41
C LEU A 651 -20.42 -12.22 20.21
N ASP A 652 -19.56 -13.22 20.11
CA ASP A 652 -18.24 -13.28 20.75
C ASP A 652 -17.33 -12.12 20.29
N GLN A 653 -17.36 -11.79 19.00
CA GLN A 653 -16.63 -10.64 18.45
C GLN A 653 -17.20 -9.31 18.95
N ILE A 654 -18.52 -9.12 18.93
CA ILE A 654 -19.18 -7.91 19.43
C ILE A 654 -18.92 -7.73 20.92
N GLN A 655 -18.99 -8.79 21.74
CA GLN A 655 -18.67 -8.73 23.16
C GLN A 655 -17.22 -8.29 23.39
N ARG A 656 -16.25 -8.85 22.66
CA ARG A 656 -14.84 -8.43 22.73
C ARG A 656 -14.63 -6.99 22.26
N SER A 657 -15.37 -6.51 21.25
CA SER A 657 -15.36 -5.11 20.82
C SER A 657 -15.96 -4.16 21.85
N VAL A 658 -17.04 -4.56 22.53
CA VAL A 658 -17.62 -3.79 23.63
C VAL A 658 -16.70 -3.79 24.86
N GLU A 659 -15.97 -4.87 25.14
CA GLU A 659 -14.90 -4.87 26.15
C GLU A 659 -13.74 -3.94 25.77
N LEU A 660 -13.39 -3.84 24.48
CA LEU A 660 -12.38 -2.91 23.96
C LEU A 660 -12.79 -1.45 24.20
N ASP A 661 -13.99 -1.04 23.78
CA ASP A 661 -14.50 0.34 23.94
C ASP A 661 -14.64 0.76 25.42
N ASN A 662 -15.02 -0.18 26.31
CA ASN A 662 -15.11 0.09 27.75
C ASN A 662 -13.74 0.10 28.45
N SER A 663 -12.65 -0.23 27.76
CA SER A 663 -11.30 -0.25 28.33
C SER A 663 -10.52 1.01 27.97
N ASN A 664 -10.05 1.73 29.00
CA ASN A 664 -9.13 2.87 28.82
C ASN A 664 -7.74 2.41 28.35
N GLY A 665 -7.64 2.05 27.07
CA GLY A 665 -6.41 1.71 26.37
C GLY A 665 -6.20 0.21 26.11
N VAL A 666 -5.92 -0.11 24.83
CA VAL A 666 -5.58 -1.44 24.29
C VAL A 666 -4.57 -2.23 25.15
N SER A 667 -3.63 -1.52 25.80
CA SER A 667 -2.62 -2.07 26.73
C SER A 667 -3.20 -2.96 27.84
N ASN A 668 -4.40 -2.66 28.35
CA ASN A 668 -5.02 -3.44 29.43
C ASN A 668 -5.64 -4.75 28.94
N ILE A 669 -6.03 -4.83 27.67
CA ILE A 669 -6.57 -6.06 27.05
C ILE A 669 -5.46 -6.94 26.48
N VAL A 670 -4.38 -6.36 25.96
CA VAL A 670 -3.17 -7.12 25.54
C VAL A 670 -2.58 -7.95 26.70
N LYS A 671 -2.79 -7.54 27.96
CA LYS A 671 -2.40 -8.29 29.17
C LYS A 671 -3.39 -9.42 29.56
N LYS A 672 -4.64 -9.36 29.10
CA LYS A 672 -5.70 -10.34 29.41
C LYS A 672 -5.94 -11.35 28.29
N LEU A 673 -5.68 -10.97 27.04
CA LEU A 673 -5.59 -11.90 25.93
C LEU A 673 -4.51 -12.95 26.26
N PRO A 674 -4.79 -14.26 26.18
CA PRO A 674 -3.73 -15.24 26.29
C PRO A 674 -2.76 -14.98 25.16
N LEU A 675 -1.53 -14.59 25.50
CA LEU A 675 -0.42 -14.43 24.57
C LEU A 675 -0.11 -15.78 23.92
N ARG A 676 -0.86 -16.12 22.86
CA ARG A 676 -0.39 -17.03 21.82
C ARG A 676 0.69 -16.32 21.01
N TRP A 677 1.82 -16.06 21.68
CA TRP A 677 3.08 -16.45 21.07
C TRP A 677 2.86 -17.87 20.55
N THR A 678 3.05 -18.08 19.26
CA THR A 678 3.21 -19.43 18.75
C THR A 678 4.42 -20.00 19.49
N ALA A 679 4.14 -20.81 20.51
CA ALA A 679 5.17 -21.43 21.32
C ALA A 679 6.16 -22.09 20.37
N LYS A 680 7.46 -21.87 20.61
CA LYS A 680 8.55 -22.43 19.80
C LYS A 680 8.17 -23.85 19.39
N ARG A 681 7.92 -24.08 18.10
CA ARG A 681 7.87 -25.46 17.57
C ARG A 681 9.29 -25.98 17.72
N GLY A 682 9.55 -26.63 18.85
CA GLY A 682 10.75 -27.45 19.02
C GLY A 682 10.81 -28.43 17.85
N ARG A 683 12.02 -28.64 17.32
CA ARG A 683 12.25 -29.53 16.18
C ARG A 683 11.68 -30.91 16.52
N THR A 684 10.54 -31.28 15.93
CA THR A 684 10.08 -32.66 15.92
C THR A 684 10.97 -33.44 14.97
N SER A 685 11.96 -34.13 15.55
CA SER A 685 12.81 -35.08 14.84
C SER A 685 12.01 -36.34 14.49
N ILE A 686 11.44 -36.35 13.29
CA ILE A 686 10.96 -37.53 12.57
C ILE A 686 11.43 -37.29 11.12
N GLY A 687 12.38 -38.02 10.56
CA GLY A 687 12.56 -39.47 10.67
C GLY A 687 12.07 -40.05 9.33
N HIS A 688 12.99 -40.28 8.40
CA HIS A 688 12.68 -40.75 7.05
C HIS A 688 11.83 -42.03 7.09
N PRO A 689 10.62 -42.06 6.49
CA PRO A 689 9.97 -43.31 6.11
C PRO A 689 10.68 -43.85 4.87
N SER A 690 11.33 -44.99 5.02
CA SER A 690 11.92 -45.76 3.93
C SER A 690 10.81 -46.33 3.03
N SER A 691 10.75 -45.89 1.77
CA SER A 691 9.87 -46.48 0.75
C SER A 691 10.58 -47.62 0.01
N MET A 692 10.57 -48.80 0.63
CA MET A 692 10.90 -50.08 -0.02
C MET A 692 9.76 -51.06 0.22
N LEU A 693 9.01 -51.35 -0.85
CA LEU A 693 7.98 -52.40 -1.09
C LEU A 693 7.14 -51.85 -2.27
N GLY A 694 7.09 -52.40 -3.47
CA GLY A 694 7.59 -53.69 -3.97
C GLY A 694 6.43 -54.49 -4.56
N LEU A 695 6.12 -54.29 -5.86
CA LEU A 695 5.15 -55.03 -6.70
C LEU A 695 5.48 -54.71 -8.18
N PRO A 696 5.03 -55.50 -9.18
CA PRO A 696 6.01 -56.21 -9.99
C PRO A 696 6.10 -55.77 -11.46
N SER A 697 7.18 -56.21 -12.09
CA SER A 697 7.45 -56.09 -13.52
C SER A 697 6.41 -56.79 -14.39
N HIS A 698 5.89 -56.11 -15.42
CA HIS A 698 5.80 -56.66 -16.79
C HIS A 698 5.43 -55.58 -17.84
N LEU A 699 5.79 -55.87 -19.11
CA LEU A 699 5.45 -55.18 -20.37
C LEU A 699 6.21 -53.88 -20.74
N ASN A 700 7.30 -54.12 -21.47
CA ASN A 700 8.02 -53.16 -22.32
C ASN A 700 7.14 -52.54 -23.44
N ARG A 701 7.36 -51.26 -23.82
CA ARG A 701 8.12 -50.87 -25.03
C ARG A 701 8.05 -49.37 -25.41
N SER A 702 9.22 -48.85 -25.80
CA SER A 702 9.49 -47.76 -26.77
C SER A 702 9.32 -46.30 -26.28
N SER A 703 10.11 -45.31 -26.71
CA SER A 703 11.28 -45.30 -27.64
C SER A 703 12.28 -44.18 -27.29
N ARG A 704 13.59 -44.39 -27.54
CA ARG A 704 14.66 -43.38 -27.39
C ARG A 704 14.89 -42.58 -28.68
N SER A 705 15.10 -41.26 -28.56
CA SER A 705 16.01 -40.44 -29.40
C SER A 705 16.14 -39.03 -28.79
N VAL A 706 17.18 -38.73 -28.01
CA VAL A 706 18.48 -38.17 -28.45
C VAL A 706 18.34 -36.84 -29.22
N ALA A 707 18.73 -35.75 -28.55
CA ALA A 707 18.80 -34.40 -29.13
C ALA A 707 20.10 -34.17 -29.92
N ILE A 708 20.01 -33.47 -31.06
CA ILE A 708 21.17 -33.06 -31.86
C ILE A 708 21.34 -31.53 -31.81
N LYS A 709 22.50 -31.08 -31.30
CA LYS A 709 22.95 -29.68 -31.37
C LYS A 709 23.27 -29.29 -32.81
N LYS A 710 22.87 -28.07 -33.24
CA LYS A 710 23.59 -27.32 -34.28
C LYS A 710 23.70 -25.83 -33.97
N ASN A 711 24.89 -25.42 -33.53
CA ASN A 711 25.36 -24.03 -33.56
C ASN A 711 25.48 -23.55 -35.01
N ARG A 712 25.11 -22.30 -35.31
CA ARG A 712 25.67 -21.59 -36.48
C ARG A 712 25.77 -20.08 -36.24
N LYS A 713 26.99 -19.63 -35.94
CA LYS A 713 27.38 -18.21 -35.97
C LYS A 713 27.22 -17.66 -37.39
N LYS A 714 26.73 -16.43 -37.55
CA LYS A 714 26.97 -15.60 -38.75
C LYS A 714 27.86 -14.41 -38.38
N LYS A 715 28.86 -14.15 -39.21
CA LYS A 715 29.85 -13.06 -39.03
C LYS A 715 29.28 -11.72 -39.50
N ARG A 716 29.80 -10.63 -38.92
CA ARG A 716 29.77 -9.28 -39.51
C ARG A 716 30.42 -9.29 -40.90
N LEU A 717 29.87 -8.47 -41.80
CA LEU A 717 30.60 -7.87 -42.92
C LEU A 717 30.55 -6.35 -42.74
N THR A 718 31.69 -5.71 -42.89
CA THR A 718 31.86 -4.26 -42.97
C THR A 718 32.30 -3.93 -44.39
N MET A 719 31.62 -2.97 -45.01
CA MET A 719 32.18 -2.18 -46.11
C MET A 719 32.05 -0.71 -45.70
N LEU A 720 33.19 -0.03 -45.67
CA LEU A 720 33.25 1.43 -45.64
C LEU A 720 33.31 1.92 -47.09
N SER A 721 32.72 3.09 -47.33
CA SER A 721 33.34 4.12 -48.17
C SER A 721 34.09 5.06 -47.25
#